data_AF-A0A853GHM2-F1
#
_entry.id   AF-A0A853GHM2-F1
#
_cell.length_a   1.000
_cell.length_b   1.000
_cell.length_c   1.000
_cell.angle_alpha   90.00
_cell.angle_beta   90.00
_cell.angle_gamma   90.00
#
_symmetry.space_group_name_H-M   'P 1'
#
loop_
_entity.id
_entity.type
_entity.pdbx_description
1 polymer ?
#
loop_
_entity_poly.entity_id
_entity_poly.type
_entity_poly.pdbx_seq_one_letter_code
_entity_poly.pdbx_strand_id
1 'polypeptide(L)'
;MSRLHPWISIFLVAALGTMSAPAAAQQVSVRDAIVAETKDFQIFCFTNQRCPASDVSEPQRRAAQRGLEELQKARAWLDGMGFDVANANMDDGSDGKKALRLQFDRATYERRCDLMAKACRTLSPLDKGRVILPIENVDGLADGETLVHEYAHTLQPSRDAQGVDWINEMVATAIGSAWVRKRTGRSEVYEPKYSMVLDREFWDGQDDPGFGKWDYAISLGGRVGSQDGVAYLAQDRFINAAKQPDLRSGNGMALFYDKSLVKSATFDEFFPGYVARFNNVEDGGAQQDRTGKYIYYGDIAKHEVKVTSTHVTHEDIFAGAAIAFAAHPMLLSLSVTPTPDTQPADNVVLATVEVIGASDAASLVLVREHRLAREKLRDVFLVDGNDAPDELGFYRVVYTPMPDITTPASFKLKVRTRPVSFEPPSCFQAGQPSEISVTGLADGEADNWRFKTDNGVVDGRTITPASPGKINVSVEIDSPITRGQTGITPKAPDKTRVELGSFDVAADDCMVRLTIGDAVMTYVADGPFTQSAVKGRSEAIYYSKSDIAVWRGGWMPLPAEAKQMMIRMFFQKNQFTGLETLGALSGDEVSGNFMAVMPKAFSERFSWRNLKKTRGVNGGAPKLISAPCPDGGRGCTSLVFLMEGISVPVTFDAQKRPKVVTFDGHDMRFEYGTWDVRRPPGW
;
A
#
# COMPACT_ATOMS: atom_id res chain seq x y z
N MET A 1 52.64 56.01 79.92
CA MET A 1 52.50 57.13 78.94
C MET A 1 51.31 56.77 78.06
N SER A 2 50.15 57.41 78.26
CA SER A 2 49.57 58.45 77.37
C SER A 2 48.65 57.86 76.26
N ARG A 3 47.34 58.12 76.18
CA ARG A 3 46.41 58.98 76.95
C ARG A 3 45.01 58.35 77.03
N LEU A 4 44.18 58.86 77.94
CA LEU A 4 42.72 58.63 78.02
C LEU A 4 42.00 59.53 76.97
N HIS A 5 40.68 59.49 76.65
CA HIS A 5 39.43 58.87 77.16
C HIS A 5 38.29 59.21 76.10
N PRO A 6 36.95 59.14 76.32
CA PRO A 6 36.06 58.21 77.07
C PRO A 6 34.69 57.84 76.37
N TRP A 7 33.84 57.02 77.03
CA TRP A 7 32.41 56.62 76.75
C TRP A 7 32.12 55.90 75.41
N ILE A 8 31.46 54.73 75.39
CA ILE A 8 30.06 54.48 75.80
C ILE A 8 29.91 53.06 76.37
N SER A 9 29.12 52.92 77.44
CA SER A 9 28.64 51.62 77.94
C SER A 9 27.21 51.37 77.48
N ILE A 10 26.93 50.20 76.92
CA ILE A 10 25.55 49.69 76.75
C ILE A 10 25.44 48.33 77.42
N PHE A 11 24.74 48.30 78.56
CA PHE A 11 24.08 47.10 79.04
C PHE A 11 22.85 46.87 78.15
N LEU A 12 22.74 45.72 77.48
CA LEU A 12 21.49 45.33 76.83
C LEU A 12 20.62 44.54 77.81
N VAL A 13 19.36 44.96 77.94
CA VAL A 13 18.38 44.40 78.87
C VAL A 13 17.97 43.00 78.44
N ALA A 14 17.90 42.08 79.40
CA ALA A 14 17.31 40.76 79.19
C ALA A 14 15.78 40.88 79.00
N ALA A 15 15.29 40.46 77.83
CA ALA A 15 13.87 40.25 77.58
C ALA A 15 13.63 38.76 77.31
N LEU A 16 12.68 38.16 78.04
CA LEU A 16 12.27 36.77 77.87
C LEU A 16 11.55 36.59 76.53
N GLY A 17 12.32 36.23 75.49
CA GLY A 17 11.78 35.63 74.28
C GLY A 17 11.59 34.13 74.49
N THR A 18 10.34 33.66 74.44
CA THR A 18 10.05 32.22 74.45
C THR A 18 10.63 31.58 73.21
N MET A 19 11.79 30.93 73.32
CA MET A 19 12.25 29.99 72.28
C MET A 19 11.33 28.77 72.32
N SER A 20 10.32 28.78 71.46
CA SER A 20 9.55 27.58 71.14
C SER A 20 10.52 26.52 70.67
N ALA A 21 10.63 25.43 71.44
CA ALA A 21 11.30 24.22 70.98
C ALA A 21 10.71 23.79 69.64
N PRO A 22 11.50 23.18 68.73
CA PRO A 22 10.92 22.56 67.55
C PRO A 22 9.88 21.54 68.02
N ALA A 23 8.64 21.70 67.55
CA ALA A 23 7.56 20.82 67.95
C ALA A 23 7.95 19.38 67.60
N ALA A 24 7.91 18.48 68.57
CA ALA A 24 8.15 17.06 68.30
C ALA A 24 7.10 16.60 67.28
N ALA A 25 7.55 16.23 66.09
CA ALA A 25 6.66 15.86 64.98
C ALA A 25 5.75 14.73 65.43
N GLN A 26 4.45 15.04 65.56
CA GLN A 26 3.47 14.16 66.14
C GLN A 26 3.34 12.93 65.23
N GLN A 27 3.60 11.72 65.75
CA GLN A 27 3.46 10.50 64.96
C GLN A 27 1.97 10.27 64.64
N VAL A 28 1.57 10.71 63.43
CA VAL A 28 0.25 10.46 62.88
C VAL A 28 -0.01 8.95 62.85
N SER A 29 -1.19 8.52 63.30
CA SER A 29 -1.54 7.10 63.28
C SER A 29 -1.69 6.60 61.84
N VAL A 30 -1.54 5.30 61.61
CA VAL A 30 -1.66 4.73 60.26
C VAL A 30 -3.05 5.00 59.67
N ARG A 31 -4.10 5.02 60.50
CA ARG A 31 -5.49 5.34 60.08
C ARG A 31 -5.64 6.80 59.67
N ASP A 32 -5.06 7.72 60.44
CA ASP A 32 -5.17 9.16 60.16
C ASP A 32 -4.38 9.59 58.90
N ALA A 33 -3.54 8.70 58.36
CA ALA A 33 -2.81 8.91 57.11
C ALA A 33 -3.50 8.31 55.87
N ILE A 34 -4.65 7.61 55.99
CA ILE A 34 -5.38 7.03 54.86
C ILE A 34 -6.14 8.12 54.11
N VAL A 35 -5.78 8.34 52.84
CA VAL A 35 -6.36 9.36 51.95
C VAL A 35 -7.57 8.81 51.20
N ALA A 36 -7.51 7.54 50.81
CA ALA A 36 -8.53 6.82 50.06
C ALA A 36 -8.39 5.30 50.28
N GLU A 37 -9.49 4.56 50.17
CA GLU A 37 -9.53 3.13 50.46
C GLU A 37 -10.58 2.38 49.61
N THR A 38 -10.24 1.14 49.22
CA THR A 38 -11.18 0.18 48.61
C THR A 38 -11.12 -1.16 49.34
N LYS A 39 -11.63 -2.24 48.74
CA LYS A 39 -11.59 -3.58 49.32
C LYS A 39 -10.15 -4.09 49.42
N ASP A 40 -9.38 -3.97 48.33
CA ASP A 40 -8.06 -4.58 48.20
C ASP A 40 -6.90 -3.57 48.35
N PHE A 41 -7.17 -2.25 48.28
CA PHE A 41 -6.14 -1.21 48.24
C PHE A 41 -6.35 -0.03 49.22
N GLN A 42 -5.26 0.66 49.57
CA GLN A 42 -5.22 1.89 50.37
C GLN A 42 -4.21 2.89 49.80
N ILE A 43 -4.55 4.20 49.77
CA ILE A 43 -3.60 5.29 49.48
C ILE A 43 -3.24 6.01 50.79
N PHE A 44 -1.94 6.12 51.07
CA PHE A 44 -1.41 6.79 52.26
C PHE A 44 -0.76 8.14 51.95
N CYS A 45 -0.99 9.11 52.82
CA CYS A 45 -0.27 10.39 52.85
C CYS A 45 1.17 10.14 53.35
N PHE A 46 2.17 10.28 52.47
CA PHE A 46 3.57 9.96 52.80
C PHE A 46 4.50 11.13 52.49
N THR A 47 5.00 11.78 53.54
CA THR A 47 6.26 12.52 53.49
C THR A 47 7.24 11.90 54.50
N ASN A 48 8.47 12.41 54.58
CA ASN A 48 9.42 11.98 55.62
C ASN A 48 8.92 12.25 57.05
N GLN A 49 7.86 13.05 57.20
CA GLN A 49 6.95 13.04 58.34
C GLN A 49 5.59 12.51 57.84
N ARG A 50 4.95 11.58 58.57
CA ARG A 50 3.59 11.13 58.21
C ARG A 50 2.68 12.36 58.20
N CYS A 51 2.11 12.70 57.04
CA CYS A 51 1.09 13.74 56.97
C CYS A 51 -0.27 13.12 57.30
N PRO A 52 -1.15 13.82 58.04
CA PRO A 52 -2.53 13.39 58.18
C PRO A 52 -3.30 13.63 56.88
N ALA A 53 -4.27 12.76 56.58
CA ALA A 53 -5.10 12.86 55.38
C ALA A 53 -6.00 14.11 55.35
N SER A 54 -6.08 14.86 56.47
CA SER A 54 -6.63 16.21 56.53
C SER A 54 -5.91 17.21 55.61
N ASP A 55 -4.61 17.00 55.39
CA ASP A 55 -3.75 17.95 54.68
C ASP A 55 -3.83 17.79 53.16
N VAL A 56 -4.40 16.68 52.69
CA VAL A 56 -4.84 16.50 51.29
C VAL A 56 -6.12 17.30 51.09
N SER A 57 -6.23 18.09 50.02
CA SER A 57 -7.47 18.84 49.78
C SER A 57 -8.65 17.91 49.45
N GLU A 58 -9.86 18.36 49.75
CA GLU A 58 -11.08 17.58 49.53
C GLU A 58 -11.30 17.18 48.04
N PRO A 59 -11.02 18.02 47.02
CA PRO A 59 -11.01 17.58 45.62
C PRO A 59 -10.03 16.44 45.34
N GLN A 60 -8.80 16.55 45.87
CA GLN A 60 -7.73 15.57 45.68
C GLN A 60 -8.04 14.22 46.36
N ARG A 61 -8.65 14.23 47.55
CA ARG A 61 -9.16 13.00 48.20
C ARG A 61 -10.18 12.29 47.32
N ARG A 62 -11.12 13.03 46.73
CA ARG A 62 -12.11 12.46 45.80
C ARG A 62 -11.49 11.95 44.51
N ALA A 63 -10.42 12.58 44.00
CA ALA A 63 -9.68 12.07 42.85
C ALA A 63 -8.93 10.77 43.18
N ALA A 64 -8.22 10.73 44.32
CA ALA A 64 -7.55 9.54 44.83
C ALA A 64 -8.53 8.37 45.01
N GLN A 65 -9.70 8.62 45.58
CA GLN A 65 -10.76 7.61 45.74
C GLN A 65 -11.25 7.07 44.40
N ARG A 66 -11.55 7.93 43.41
CA ARG A 66 -11.94 7.48 42.06
C ARG A 66 -10.85 6.66 41.38
N GLY A 67 -9.59 7.08 41.44
CA GLY A 67 -8.47 6.32 40.89
C GLY A 67 -8.35 4.94 41.53
N LEU A 68 -8.50 4.85 42.86
CA LEU A 68 -8.44 3.59 43.61
C LEU A 68 -9.62 2.65 43.29
N GLU A 69 -10.80 3.19 43.01
CA GLU A 69 -11.97 2.45 42.53
C GLU A 69 -11.77 1.92 41.10
N GLU A 70 -11.14 2.68 40.21
CA GLU A 70 -10.77 2.18 38.88
C GLU A 70 -9.70 1.10 38.96
N LEU A 71 -8.69 1.24 39.84
CA LEU A 71 -7.69 0.20 40.10
C LEU A 71 -8.34 -1.08 40.67
N GLN A 72 -9.32 -0.94 41.56
CA GLN A 72 -10.06 -2.08 42.13
C GLN A 72 -10.83 -2.85 41.04
N LYS A 73 -11.40 -2.16 40.05
CA LYS A 73 -12.06 -2.78 38.88
C LYS A 73 -11.05 -3.42 37.94
N ALA A 74 -9.93 -2.74 37.67
CA ALA A 74 -8.85 -3.26 36.82
C ALA A 74 -8.21 -4.52 37.40
N ARG A 75 -8.03 -4.59 38.74
CA ARG A 75 -7.58 -5.80 39.44
C ARG A 75 -8.49 -7.00 39.15
N ALA A 76 -9.80 -6.84 39.29
CA ALA A 76 -10.76 -7.91 39.02
C ALA A 76 -10.83 -8.29 37.52
N TRP A 77 -10.59 -7.33 36.63
CA TRP A 77 -10.48 -7.57 35.19
C TRP A 77 -9.22 -8.36 34.82
N LEU A 78 -8.07 -8.05 35.44
CA LEU A 78 -6.81 -8.78 35.28
C LEU A 78 -6.89 -10.21 35.85
N ASP A 79 -7.52 -10.37 37.02
CA ASP A 79 -7.82 -11.68 37.63
C ASP A 79 -8.60 -12.58 36.66
N GLY A 80 -9.67 -12.04 36.06
CA GLY A 80 -10.49 -12.71 35.06
C GLY A 80 -9.77 -13.05 33.74
N MET A 81 -8.58 -12.49 33.50
CA MET A 81 -7.71 -12.81 32.36
C MET A 81 -6.55 -13.74 32.73
N GLY A 82 -6.45 -14.18 33.99
CA GLY A 82 -5.43 -15.12 34.46
C GLY A 82 -4.11 -14.50 34.92
N PHE A 83 -4.06 -13.18 35.15
CA PHE A 83 -2.89 -12.55 35.78
C PHE A 83 -2.84 -12.85 37.28
N ASP A 84 -1.64 -13.06 37.83
CA ASP A 84 -1.45 -13.33 39.27
C ASP A 84 -1.58 -12.05 40.13
N VAL A 85 -2.81 -11.54 40.24
CA VAL A 85 -3.16 -10.37 41.05
C VAL A 85 -3.17 -10.65 42.56
N ALA A 86 -2.89 -11.88 42.99
CA ALA A 86 -2.77 -12.27 44.38
C ALA A 86 -1.34 -12.02 44.90
N ASN A 87 -0.33 -12.35 44.10
CA ASN A 87 1.08 -12.18 44.45
C ASN A 87 1.71 -10.86 43.97
N ALA A 88 0.89 -9.84 43.72
CA ALA A 88 1.35 -8.49 43.36
C ALA A 88 2.38 -7.96 44.38
N ASN A 89 3.61 -7.66 43.91
CA ASN A 89 4.69 -7.09 44.73
C ASN A 89 4.41 -5.61 45.02
N MET A 90 3.60 -5.39 46.05
CA MET A 90 3.27 -4.11 46.65
C MET A 90 3.47 -4.18 48.16
N ASP A 91 3.92 -3.07 48.75
CA ASP A 91 3.86 -2.81 50.19
C ASP A 91 2.47 -3.18 50.76
N ASP A 92 2.46 -3.75 51.96
CA ASP A 92 1.23 -4.00 52.70
C ASP A 92 0.83 -2.74 53.47
N GLY A 93 -0.46 -2.40 53.39
CA GLY A 93 -1.10 -1.33 54.14
C GLY A 93 -1.57 -1.79 55.52
N SER A 94 -2.54 -1.07 56.06
CA SER A 94 -3.25 -1.53 57.26
C SER A 94 -4.20 -2.67 56.91
N ASP A 95 -4.38 -3.58 57.87
CA ASP A 95 -5.34 -4.68 57.81
C ASP A 95 -5.19 -5.63 56.58
N GLY A 96 -3.98 -5.68 55.99
CA GLY A 96 -3.60 -6.63 54.93
C GLY A 96 -3.88 -6.20 53.49
N LYS A 97 -4.36 -4.98 53.27
CA LYS A 97 -4.59 -4.41 51.91
C LYS A 97 -3.26 -4.02 51.25
N LYS A 98 -3.25 -3.77 49.93
CA LYS A 98 -2.05 -3.27 49.23
C LYS A 98 -1.96 -1.75 49.26
N ALA A 99 -0.76 -1.23 49.51
CA ALA A 99 -0.50 0.19 49.78
C ALA A 99 0.07 0.94 48.56
N LEU A 100 -0.45 2.14 48.35
CA LEU A 100 0.08 3.16 47.45
C LEU A 100 0.44 4.41 48.26
N ARG A 101 1.42 5.19 47.81
CA ARG A 101 1.99 6.32 48.56
C ARG A 101 1.77 7.64 47.81
N LEU A 102 1.08 8.59 48.43
CA LEU A 102 0.90 9.95 47.95
C LEU A 102 2.05 10.83 48.46
N GLN A 103 2.88 11.35 47.56
CA GLN A 103 4.11 12.11 47.87
C GLN A 103 3.90 13.61 47.66
N PHE A 104 4.40 14.42 48.60
CA PHE A 104 4.32 15.89 48.58
C PHE A 104 5.68 16.59 48.36
N ASP A 105 6.80 15.94 48.74
CA ASP A 105 8.13 16.56 48.66
C ASP A 105 8.90 16.07 47.42
N ARG A 106 9.23 17.01 46.52
CA ARG A 106 10.08 16.77 45.34
C ARG A 106 11.59 16.76 45.66
N ALA A 107 12.01 17.28 46.81
CA ALA A 107 13.42 17.60 47.06
C ALA A 107 14.26 16.41 47.55
N THR A 108 13.64 15.35 48.09
CA THR A 108 14.38 14.37 48.93
C THR A 108 14.17 12.90 48.55
N TYR A 109 15.08 12.38 47.72
CA TYR A 109 15.65 11.01 47.76
C TYR A 109 14.78 9.73 47.63
N GLU A 110 13.56 9.76 47.10
CA GLU A 110 13.02 8.61 46.32
C GLU A 110 13.28 8.84 44.81
N ARG A 111 14.58 8.85 44.45
CA ARG A 111 15.06 9.11 43.08
C ARG A 111 14.57 8.03 42.10
N ARG A 112 13.46 8.26 41.39
CA ARG A 112 13.18 7.78 40.01
C ARG A 112 11.81 8.19 39.44
N CYS A 113 10.89 8.74 40.23
CA CYS A 113 9.82 9.55 39.64
C CYS A 113 10.44 10.84 39.09
N ASP A 114 10.63 10.89 37.78
CA ASP A 114 11.09 12.09 37.09
C ASP A 114 9.94 13.12 36.94
N LEU A 115 10.22 14.22 36.23
CA LEU A 115 9.26 15.30 36.03
C LEU A 115 8.10 14.95 35.08
N MET A 116 8.07 13.74 34.49
CA MET A 116 7.14 13.38 33.41
C MET A 116 6.09 12.32 33.81
N ALA A 117 6.32 11.54 34.86
CA ALA A 117 5.43 10.45 35.27
C ALA A 117 4.28 10.91 36.21
N LYS A 118 3.03 10.57 35.87
CA LYS A 118 1.85 10.81 36.75
C LYS A 118 1.85 9.91 38.01
N ALA A 119 2.50 8.75 37.94
CA ALA A 119 2.72 7.78 39.01
C ALA A 119 3.94 6.93 38.62
N CYS A 120 4.60 6.27 39.58
CA CYS A 120 5.75 5.39 39.27
C CYS A 120 5.99 4.28 40.30
N ARG A 121 6.35 3.07 39.85
CA ARG A 121 6.86 1.98 40.67
C ARG A 121 8.34 2.21 41.01
N THR A 122 8.63 2.23 42.30
CA THR A 122 10.00 2.13 42.83
C THR A 122 10.16 0.85 43.66
N LEU A 123 11.40 0.47 43.92
CA LEU A 123 11.74 -0.61 44.83
C LEU A 123 12.34 0.00 46.10
N SER A 124 11.86 -0.45 47.25
CA SER A 124 12.51 -0.14 48.52
C SER A 124 13.88 -0.85 48.62
N PRO A 125 14.76 -0.44 49.54
CA PRO A 125 15.99 -1.20 49.87
C PRO A 125 15.77 -2.62 50.44
N LEU A 126 14.53 -3.11 50.45
CA LEU A 126 14.09 -4.44 50.90
C LEU A 126 13.28 -5.16 49.79
N ASP A 127 13.47 -4.78 48.52
CA ASP A 127 12.81 -5.29 47.30
C ASP A 127 11.27 -5.24 47.27
N LYS A 128 10.63 -4.64 48.28
CA LYS A 128 9.20 -4.33 48.25
C LYS A 128 8.89 -3.27 47.21
N GLY A 129 7.94 -3.56 46.32
CA GLY A 129 7.43 -2.62 45.34
C GLY A 129 6.58 -1.51 45.98
N ARG A 130 6.85 -0.27 45.59
CA ARG A 130 6.11 0.93 46.01
C ARG A 130 5.53 1.60 44.79
N VAL A 131 4.22 1.80 44.75
CA VAL A 131 3.59 2.69 43.76
C VAL A 131 3.49 4.08 44.39
N ILE A 132 4.19 5.05 43.78
CA ILE A 132 4.29 6.43 44.23
C ILE A 132 3.41 7.32 43.34
N LEU A 133 2.65 8.21 43.97
CA LEU A 133 1.73 9.15 43.34
C LEU A 133 2.13 10.58 43.76
N PRO A 134 2.70 11.42 42.88
CA PRO A 134 2.90 12.85 43.15
C PRO A 134 1.54 13.55 43.36
N ILE A 135 1.39 14.30 44.45
CA ILE A 135 0.09 14.91 44.81
C ILE A 135 -0.43 15.91 43.77
N GLU A 136 0.47 16.59 43.06
CA GLU A 136 0.16 17.48 41.94
C GLU A 136 -0.52 16.76 40.76
N ASN A 137 -0.32 15.45 40.63
CA ASN A 137 -0.82 14.64 39.51
C ASN A 137 -2.09 13.85 39.86
N VAL A 138 -2.57 13.91 41.11
CA VAL A 138 -3.63 13.02 41.62
C VAL A 138 -4.97 13.18 40.89
N ASP A 139 -5.31 14.38 40.41
CA ASP A 139 -6.50 14.62 39.58
C ASP A 139 -6.39 13.93 38.22
N GLY A 140 -5.17 13.86 37.68
CA GLY A 140 -4.84 13.16 36.43
C GLY A 140 -4.77 11.64 36.55
N LEU A 141 -4.95 11.06 37.75
CA LEU A 141 -5.05 9.60 37.97
C LEU A 141 -6.48 9.06 37.87
N ALA A 142 -7.49 9.95 37.82
CA ALA A 142 -8.88 9.55 37.69
C ALA A 142 -9.22 8.90 36.33
N ASP A 143 -8.33 9.02 35.34
CA ASP A 143 -8.41 8.25 34.09
C ASP A 143 -8.11 6.76 34.29
N GLY A 144 -7.40 6.38 35.37
CA GLY A 144 -7.00 5.01 35.68
C GLY A 144 -5.93 4.40 34.77
N GLU A 145 -5.46 5.09 33.72
CA GLU A 145 -4.52 4.51 32.74
C GLU A 145 -3.14 4.31 33.37
N THR A 146 -2.53 5.38 33.88
CA THR A 146 -1.20 5.31 34.52
C THR A 146 -1.24 4.43 35.77
N LEU A 147 -2.31 4.50 36.57
CA LEU A 147 -2.40 3.72 37.79
C LEU A 147 -2.47 2.21 37.55
N VAL A 148 -3.09 1.79 36.43
CA VAL A 148 -3.15 0.39 36.00
C VAL A 148 -1.86 -0.06 35.33
N HIS A 149 -1.17 0.81 34.58
CA HIS A 149 0.20 0.56 34.10
C HIS A 149 1.16 0.30 35.29
N GLU A 150 1.18 1.17 36.30
CA GLU A 150 2.03 0.96 37.48
C GLU A 150 1.65 -0.29 38.28
N TYR A 151 0.36 -0.60 38.37
CA TYR A 151 -0.08 -1.86 38.99
C TYR A 151 0.38 -3.09 38.20
N ALA A 152 0.36 -3.06 36.86
CA ALA A 152 0.86 -4.15 36.03
C ALA A 152 2.35 -4.42 36.29
N HIS A 153 3.17 -3.39 36.51
CA HIS A 153 4.55 -3.57 36.95
C HIS A 153 4.67 -4.29 38.30
N THR A 154 3.69 -4.18 39.21
CA THR A 154 3.73 -4.92 40.49
C THR A 154 3.53 -6.42 40.31
N LEU A 155 2.91 -6.85 39.21
CA LEU A 155 2.76 -8.26 38.82
C LEU A 155 4.03 -8.82 38.17
N GLN A 156 4.92 -7.94 37.72
CA GLN A 156 6.19 -8.29 37.09
C GLN A 156 7.33 -8.43 38.11
N PRO A 157 8.40 -9.17 37.77
CA PRO A 157 9.65 -9.22 38.55
C PRO A 157 10.28 -7.85 38.81
N SER A 158 11.37 -7.82 39.60
CA SER A 158 12.20 -6.60 39.74
C SER A 158 12.78 -6.17 38.38
N ARG A 159 12.87 -4.86 38.15
CA ARG A 159 13.42 -4.19 36.95
C ARG A 159 14.96 -4.32 36.81
N ASP A 160 15.66 -5.03 37.67
CA ASP A 160 17.14 -5.10 37.63
C ASP A 160 17.70 -6.12 36.60
N ALA A 161 16.92 -6.46 35.56
CA ALA A 161 17.22 -7.54 34.61
C ALA A 161 17.51 -6.99 33.20
N GLN A 162 18.79 -6.72 32.94
CA GLN A 162 19.31 -6.25 31.65
C GLN A 162 18.73 -7.05 30.46
N GLY A 163 18.35 -6.35 29.40
CA GLY A 163 17.96 -6.91 28.10
C GLY A 163 16.46 -7.14 27.86
N VAL A 164 15.61 -7.06 28.89
CA VAL A 164 14.15 -7.33 28.76
C VAL A 164 13.24 -6.29 29.42
N ASP A 165 13.79 -5.18 29.93
CA ASP A 165 12.99 -4.09 30.50
C ASP A 165 11.94 -3.55 29.52
N TRP A 166 12.28 -3.50 28.22
CA TRP A 166 11.35 -3.07 27.18
C TRP A 166 10.08 -3.93 27.05
N ILE A 167 10.16 -5.22 27.38
CA ILE A 167 9.00 -6.12 27.41
C ILE A 167 8.13 -5.77 28.61
N ASN A 168 8.73 -5.49 29.78
CA ASN A 168 8.01 -5.11 30.99
C ASN A 168 7.21 -3.81 30.80
N GLU A 169 7.85 -2.77 30.25
CA GLU A 169 7.19 -1.48 29.94
C GLU A 169 6.11 -1.65 28.86
N MET A 170 6.38 -2.40 27.79
CA MET A 170 5.40 -2.68 26.73
C MET A 170 4.15 -3.39 27.30
N VAL A 171 4.33 -4.41 28.15
CA VAL A 171 3.23 -5.15 28.78
C VAL A 171 2.42 -4.24 29.71
N ALA A 172 3.10 -3.47 30.57
CA ALA A 172 2.43 -2.57 31.50
C ALA A 172 1.64 -1.47 30.76
N THR A 173 2.22 -0.87 29.72
CA THR A 173 1.59 0.15 28.88
C THR A 173 0.41 -0.42 28.11
N ALA A 174 0.56 -1.61 27.51
CA ALA A 174 -0.54 -2.29 26.81
C ALA A 174 -1.74 -2.56 27.74
N ILE A 175 -1.48 -3.00 28.99
CA ILE A 175 -2.52 -3.25 29.99
C ILE A 175 -3.22 -1.94 30.41
N GLY A 176 -2.46 -0.88 30.71
CA GLY A 176 -3.03 0.44 31.06
C GLY A 176 -3.88 1.03 29.93
N SER A 177 -3.36 1.01 28.69
CA SER A 177 -4.06 1.58 27.54
C SER A 177 -5.24 0.73 27.05
N ALA A 178 -5.20 -0.60 27.22
CA ALA A 178 -6.37 -1.46 27.03
C ALA A 178 -7.48 -1.14 28.05
N TRP A 179 -7.12 -0.92 29.32
CA TRP A 179 -8.08 -0.58 30.38
C TRP A 179 -8.80 0.75 30.15
N VAL A 180 -8.10 1.79 29.67
CA VAL A 180 -8.75 3.07 29.33
C VAL A 180 -9.61 2.93 28.07
N ARG A 181 -9.07 2.37 26.97
CA ARG A 181 -9.81 2.15 25.70
C ARG A 181 -11.12 1.41 25.95
N LYS A 182 -11.15 0.40 26.82
CA LYS A 182 -12.34 -0.37 27.18
C LYS A 182 -13.47 0.45 27.82
N ARG A 183 -13.16 1.54 28.53
CA ARG A 183 -14.15 2.37 29.25
C ARG A 183 -14.51 3.66 28.53
N THR A 184 -13.54 4.29 27.88
CA THR A 184 -13.70 5.62 27.23
C THR A 184 -13.84 5.53 25.71
N GLY A 185 -13.49 4.38 25.12
CA GLY A 185 -13.31 4.21 23.68
C GLY A 185 -11.99 4.78 23.12
N ARG A 186 -11.15 5.45 23.93
CA ARG A 186 -9.89 6.10 23.51
C ARG A 186 -8.82 6.18 24.62
N SER A 187 -7.55 6.01 24.29
CA SER A 187 -6.42 6.46 25.15
C SER A 187 -5.94 7.84 24.66
N GLU A 188 -6.15 8.89 25.46
CA GLU A 188 -5.75 10.24 25.07
C GLU A 188 -4.23 10.44 25.14
N VAL A 189 -3.55 9.72 26.04
CA VAL A 189 -2.14 9.91 26.38
C VAL A 189 -1.20 9.20 25.38
N TYR A 190 -1.60 8.04 24.84
CA TYR A 190 -0.67 7.19 24.09
C TYR A 190 -1.13 6.80 22.66
N GLU A 191 -2.35 7.14 22.22
CA GLU A 191 -2.87 6.67 20.92
C GLU A 191 -1.98 7.02 19.71
N PRO A 192 -1.63 6.02 18.86
CA PRO A 192 -1.03 6.27 17.55
C PRO A 192 -2.06 6.95 16.63
N LYS A 193 -2.04 8.29 16.60
CA LYS A 193 -3.03 9.10 15.85
C LYS A 193 -2.72 9.20 14.35
N TYR A 194 -1.46 9.11 13.96
CA TYR A 194 -1.00 9.50 12.61
C TYR A 194 0.03 8.51 12.01
N SER A 195 1.05 8.11 12.76
CA SER A 195 2.12 7.18 12.34
C SER A 195 2.78 6.46 13.53
N MET A 196 3.79 5.63 13.24
CA MET A 196 4.69 5.01 14.22
C MET A 196 6.13 4.90 13.70
N VAL A 197 7.08 5.10 14.63
CA VAL A 197 8.51 4.78 14.46
C VAL A 197 8.64 3.26 14.37
N LEU A 198 9.02 2.76 13.21
CA LEU A 198 9.20 1.33 12.93
C LEU A 198 10.49 1.05 12.16
N ASP A 199 11.29 2.09 11.90
CA ASP A 199 12.55 2.12 11.14
C ASP A 199 13.80 1.88 12.00
N ARG A 200 13.61 1.70 13.32
CA ARG A 200 14.63 1.32 14.30
C ARG A 200 14.41 -0.12 14.78
N GLU A 201 15.41 -0.69 15.44
CA GLU A 201 15.30 -2.03 16.05
C GLU A 201 14.06 -2.09 16.96
N PHE A 202 13.20 -3.10 16.78
CA PHE A 202 11.96 -3.20 17.56
C PHE A 202 12.21 -3.17 19.07
N TRP A 203 13.33 -3.71 19.54
CA TRP A 203 13.71 -3.79 20.94
C TRP A 203 14.57 -2.61 21.45
N ASP A 204 14.86 -1.60 20.61
CA ASP A 204 15.60 -0.40 21.03
C ASP A 204 14.93 0.23 22.26
N GLY A 205 15.74 0.39 23.31
CA GLY A 205 15.37 0.90 24.62
C GLY A 205 16.16 2.14 25.05
N GLN A 206 16.98 2.74 24.17
CA GLN A 206 17.73 3.96 24.51
C GLN A 206 16.87 5.22 24.37
N ASP A 207 16.00 5.28 23.36
CA ASP A 207 15.11 6.42 23.11
C ASP A 207 13.63 6.16 23.48
N ASP A 208 13.20 4.90 23.56
CA ASP A 208 11.88 4.50 24.07
C ASP A 208 12.00 3.18 24.85
N PRO A 209 11.87 3.19 26.19
CA PRO A 209 12.06 2.00 27.01
C PRO A 209 10.94 0.97 26.90
N GLY A 210 10.01 1.06 25.93
CA GLY A 210 8.98 0.04 25.65
C GLY A 210 7.57 0.60 25.51
N PHE A 211 7.36 1.89 25.77
CA PHE A 211 6.07 2.56 25.64
C PHE A 211 5.54 2.43 24.21
N GLY A 212 6.22 2.95 23.19
CA GLY A 212 5.76 2.98 21.80
C GLY A 212 5.47 1.63 21.14
N LYS A 213 5.70 0.51 21.84
CA LYS A 213 5.47 -0.86 21.39
C LYS A 213 4.10 -1.40 21.87
N TRP A 214 3.37 -0.66 22.70
CA TRP A 214 2.11 -1.08 23.34
C TRP A 214 0.98 -1.42 22.35
N ASP A 215 0.78 -0.64 21.29
CA ASP A 215 -0.31 -0.88 20.32
C ASP A 215 -0.01 -2.13 19.45
N TYR A 216 1.27 -2.46 19.25
CA TYR A 216 1.66 -3.73 18.63
C TYR A 216 1.23 -4.91 19.50
N ALA A 217 1.50 -4.87 20.81
CA ALA A 217 1.09 -5.92 21.73
C ALA A 217 -0.44 -6.10 21.77
N ILE A 218 -1.22 -5.01 21.85
CA ILE A 218 -2.69 -5.10 21.79
C ILE A 218 -3.19 -5.62 20.44
N SER A 219 -2.61 -5.14 19.34
CA SER A 219 -3.01 -5.54 17.98
C SER A 219 -2.69 -7.02 17.70
N LEU A 220 -1.54 -7.49 18.17
CA LEU A 220 -1.15 -8.89 18.16
C LEU A 220 -2.12 -9.74 19.01
N GLY A 221 -2.43 -9.27 20.22
CA GLY A 221 -3.44 -9.88 21.07
C GLY A 221 -4.79 -10.03 20.37
N GLY A 222 -5.27 -8.97 19.73
CA GLY A 222 -6.49 -9.00 18.91
C GLY A 222 -6.41 -10.03 17.77
N ARG A 223 -5.28 -10.08 17.06
CA ARG A 223 -5.02 -11.05 15.98
C ARG A 223 -5.05 -12.51 16.46
N VAL A 224 -4.58 -12.80 17.68
CA VAL A 224 -4.60 -14.15 18.27
C VAL A 224 -5.90 -14.49 19.02
N GLY A 225 -6.88 -13.58 19.04
CA GLY A 225 -8.14 -13.77 19.77
C GLY A 225 -8.00 -13.66 21.29
N SER A 226 -7.02 -12.89 21.77
CA SER A 226 -6.86 -12.57 23.19
C SER A 226 -7.98 -11.65 23.67
N GLN A 227 -8.56 -11.94 24.83
CA GLN A 227 -9.50 -11.03 25.49
C GLN A 227 -8.86 -9.65 25.69
N ASP A 228 -9.61 -8.62 25.31
CA ASP A 228 -9.26 -7.19 25.35
C ASP A 228 -7.88 -6.86 24.73
N GLY A 229 -7.35 -7.74 23.87
CA GLY A 229 -6.02 -7.64 23.29
C GLY A 229 -4.84 -7.87 24.24
N VAL A 230 -5.06 -8.18 25.53
CA VAL A 230 -3.96 -8.23 26.53
C VAL A 230 -3.90 -9.50 27.38
N ALA A 231 -4.96 -10.31 27.47
CA ALA A 231 -4.95 -11.55 28.25
C ALA A 231 -3.79 -12.52 27.93
N TYR A 232 -3.34 -12.60 26.66
CA TYR A 232 -2.20 -13.44 26.28
C TYR A 232 -0.87 -13.03 26.94
N LEU A 233 -0.76 -11.81 27.46
CA LEU A 233 0.41 -11.33 28.21
C LEU A 233 0.47 -11.87 29.64
N ALA A 234 -0.60 -12.49 30.15
CA ALA A 234 -0.61 -13.20 31.43
C ALA A 234 0.21 -14.51 31.40
N GLN A 235 0.55 -15.01 30.19
CA GLN A 235 1.42 -16.18 30.04
C GLN A 235 2.78 -15.92 30.71
N ASP A 236 3.29 -16.89 31.47
CA ASP A 236 4.51 -16.76 32.27
C ASP A 236 5.71 -16.21 31.47
N ARG A 237 5.86 -16.64 30.20
CA ARG A 237 6.94 -16.18 29.33
C ARG A 237 6.92 -14.67 29.03
N PHE A 238 5.76 -14.02 29.05
CA PHE A 238 5.65 -12.56 28.91
C PHE A 238 5.76 -11.88 30.28
N ILE A 239 4.87 -12.19 31.23
CA ILE A 239 4.78 -11.45 32.50
C ILE A 239 6.01 -11.65 33.41
N ASN A 240 6.69 -12.80 33.31
CA ASN A 240 7.91 -13.12 34.04
C ASN A 240 9.16 -13.12 33.14
N ALA A 241 9.15 -12.46 31.96
CA ALA A 241 10.30 -12.41 31.05
C ALA A 241 11.62 -12.04 31.75
N ALA A 242 11.58 -11.07 32.67
CA ALA A 242 12.70 -10.65 33.52
C ALA A 242 13.28 -11.73 34.46
N LYS A 243 12.65 -12.89 34.65
CA LYS A 243 13.19 -14.07 35.36
C LYS A 243 13.86 -15.09 34.43
N GLN A 244 13.65 -15.04 33.12
CA GLN A 244 14.03 -16.10 32.19
C GLN A 244 15.48 -15.92 31.68
N PRO A 245 16.41 -16.85 31.96
CA PRO A 245 17.83 -16.66 31.63
C PRO A 245 18.13 -16.54 30.13
N ASP A 246 17.34 -17.21 29.28
CA ASP A 246 17.47 -17.22 27.82
C ASP A 246 17.02 -15.92 27.16
N LEU A 247 16.15 -15.15 27.82
CA LEU A 247 15.70 -13.84 27.31
C LEU A 247 16.64 -12.71 27.76
N ARG A 248 17.21 -12.81 28.96
CA ARG A 248 18.17 -11.85 29.53
C ARG A 248 19.45 -11.67 28.71
N SER A 249 19.79 -12.61 27.83
CA SER A 249 20.90 -12.46 26.88
C SER A 249 20.57 -11.60 25.64
N GLY A 250 19.49 -10.80 25.69
CA GLY A 250 19.04 -9.93 24.60
C GLY A 250 18.05 -10.57 23.63
N ASN A 251 17.72 -11.86 23.80
CA ASN A 251 16.85 -12.61 22.89
C ASN A 251 15.35 -12.41 23.18
N GLY A 252 14.94 -11.22 23.62
CA GLY A 252 13.55 -10.90 23.94
C GLY A 252 12.59 -11.08 22.76
N MET A 253 13.09 -10.93 21.53
CA MET A 253 12.34 -11.14 20.29
C MET A 253 11.83 -12.58 20.13
N ALA A 254 12.49 -13.59 20.69
CA ALA A 254 12.09 -14.99 20.56
C ALA A 254 10.65 -15.27 21.04
N LEU A 255 10.16 -14.51 22.03
CA LEU A 255 8.77 -14.59 22.50
C LEU A 255 7.75 -14.38 21.38
N PHE A 256 8.06 -13.53 20.41
CA PHE A 256 7.19 -13.20 19.28
C PHE A 256 7.35 -14.16 18.10
N TYR A 257 8.29 -15.10 18.14
CA TYR A 257 8.42 -16.19 17.18
C TYR A 257 7.90 -17.54 17.73
N ASP A 258 7.64 -17.61 19.04
CA ASP A 258 7.11 -18.80 19.71
C ASP A 258 5.61 -19.01 19.41
N LYS A 259 5.32 -19.94 18.50
CA LYS A 259 3.95 -20.30 18.10
C LYS A 259 3.09 -20.85 19.24
N SER A 260 3.68 -21.27 20.36
CA SER A 260 2.90 -21.63 21.56
C SER A 260 2.33 -20.39 22.28
N LEU A 261 3.04 -19.26 22.21
CA LEU A 261 2.66 -17.99 22.86
C LEU A 261 1.78 -17.12 21.97
N VAL A 262 2.11 -17.02 20.67
CA VAL A 262 1.48 -16.09 19.70
C VAL A 262 0.77 -16.79 18.54
N LYS A 263 0.53 -18.11 18.64
CA LYS A 263 -0.19 -18.92 17.64
C LYS A 263 0.44 -18.78 16.24
N SER A 264 -0.35 -18.46 15.22
CA SER A 264 0.12 -18.22 13.85
C SER A 264 0.44 -16.75 13.55
N ALA A 265 0.50 -15.89 14.56
CA ALA A 265 0.82 -14.46 14.41
C ALA A 265 2.23 -14.17 14.92
N THR A 266 3.21 -14.94 14.43
CA THR A 266 4.62 -14.70 14.73
C THR A 266 5.09 -13.37 14.14
N PHE A 267 6.19 -12.81 14.64
CA PHE A 267 6.65 -11.47 14.28
C PHE A 267 6.86 -11.31 12.77
N ASP A 268 7.45 -12.31 12.12
CA ASP A 268 7.62 -12.40 10.66
C ASP A 268 6.31 -12.41 9.85
N GLU A 269 5.24 -12.99 10.40
CA GLU A 269 3.90 -13.05 9.79
C GLU A 269 3.05 -11.80 10.08
N PHE A 270 3.18 -11.22 11.28
CA PHE A 270 2.31 -10.14 11.76
C PHE A 270 2.91 -8.74 11.59
N PHE A 271 4.21 -8.57 11.84
CA PHE A 271 4.85 -7.25 11.82
C PHE A 271 4.77 -6.55 10.46
N PRO A 272 4.97 -7.20 9.29
CA PRO A 272 4.85 -6.51 8.00
C PRO A 272 3.45 -5.92 7.75
N GLY A 273 2.39 -6.64 8.17
CA GLY A 273 1.01 -6.14 8.10
C GLY A 273 0.74 -5.01 9.10
N TYR A 274 1.39 -5.06 10.26
CA TYR A 274 1.37 -3.97 11.24
C TYR A 274 2.08 -2.71 10.70
N VAL A 275 3.25 -2.86 10.05
CA VAL A 275 3.95 -1.75 9.38
C VAL A 275 3.05 -1.11 8.32
N ALA A 276 2.38 -1.91 7.49
CA ALA A 276 1.46 -1.40 6.47
C ALA A 276 0.35 -0.51 7.07
N ARG A 277 -0.25 -0.89 8.20
CA ARG A 277 -1.27 -0.08 8.90
C ARG A 277 -0.77 1.32 9.30
N PHE A 278 0.53 1.48 9.56
CA PHE A 278 1.14 2.73 10.04
C PHE A 278 2.10 3.37 9.03
N ASN A 279 2.04 2.97 7.76
CA ASN A 279 2.99 3.39 6.74
C ASN A 279 2.68 4.81 6.21
N ASN A 280 2.87 5.81 7.07
CA ASN A 280 2.62 7.22 6.80
C ASN A 280 3.88 8.09 6.84
N VAL A 281 3.91 9.07 5.94
CA VAL A 281 4.74 10.27 5.92
C VAL A 281 3.87 11.42 6.44
N GLU A 282 4.31 12.11 7.48
CA GLU A 282 3.70 13.37 7.95
C GLU A 282 4.59 14.55 7.56
N ASP A 283 3.97 15.60 7.03
CA ASP A 283 4.66 16.85 6.70
C ASP A 283 4.94 17.67 7.97
N GLY A 284 5.99 17.28 8.69
CA GLY A 284 6.39 17.91 9.95
C GLY A 284 7.66 17.28 10.50
N GLY A 285 8.82 17.62 9.92
CA GLY A 285 10.11 17.02 10.25
C GLY A 285 10.50 17.09 11.73
N ALA A 286 11.44 16.21 12.11
CA ALA A 286 11.84 15.90 13.48
C ALA A 286 11.87 17.11 14.44
N GLN A 287 10.96 17.11 15.43
CA GLN A 287 11.01 18.02 16.57
C GLN A 287 11.61 17.31 17.79
N GLN A 288 12.82 17.72 18.14
CA GLN A 288 13.45 17.57 19.46
C GLN A 288 12.46 17.92 20.61
N ASP A 289 12.53 17.39 21.84
CA ASP A 289 13.52 16.52 22.51
C ASP A 289 12.91 15.72 23.71
N ARG A 290 13.75 15.43 24.72
CA ARG A 290 13.52 14.93 26.10
C ARG A 290 12.40 15.62 26.93
N THR A 291 11.52 16.42 26.34
CA THR A 291 10.49 17.22 27.05
C THR A 291 9.04 16.94 26.62
N GLY A 292 8.81 16.00 25.70
CA GLY A 292 7.44 15.55 25.36
C GLY A 292 7.01 15.74 23.90
N LYS A 293 7.90 15.44 22.95
CA LYS A 293 7.51 15.09 21.58
C LYS A 293 8.16 13.78 21.17
N TYR A 294 7.35 12.76 20.97
CA TYR A 294 7.78 11.53 20.31
C TYR A 294 8.22 11.88 18.88
N ILE A 295 9.45 11.52 18.52
CA ILE A 295 10.03 11.82 17.21
C ILE A 295 9.57 10.72 16.26
N TYR A 296 8.50 10.96 15.51
CA TYR A 296 7.80 9.92 14.73
C TYR A 296 8.54 9.42 13.46
N TYR A 297 9.78 9.86 13.22
CA TYR A 297 10.58 9.55 12.03
C TYR A 297 12.08 9.43 12.33
N GLY A 298 12.74 8.41 11.79
CA GLY A 298 14.13 8.54 11.33
C GLY A 298 14.19 9.24 9.95
N ASP A 299 15.39 9.52 9.47
CA ASP A 299 15.58 10.21 8.18
C ASP A 299 15.03 9.38 7.01
N ILE A 300 13.90 9.81 6.43
CA ILE A 300 13.30 9.14 5.26
C ILE A 300 14.20 9.38 4.05
N ALA A 301 14.74 8.30 3.47
CA ALA A 301 15.50 8.37 2.24
C ALA A 301 14.57 8.75 1.06
N LYS A 302 14.73 9.99 0.56
CA LYS A 302 14.01 10.47 -0.63
C LYS A 302 14.84 10.18 -1.89
N HIS A 303 14.24 9.50 -2.85
CA HIS A 303 14.86 9.18 -4.14
C HIS A 303 13.97 9.68 -5.29
N GLU A 304 14.57 10.38 -6.25
CA GLU A 304 13.89 10.81 -7.49
C GLU A 304 13.97 9.67 -8.52
N VAL A 305 12.83 9.26 -9.06
CA VAL A 305 12.72 8.35 -10.22
C VAL A 305 12.36 9.20 -11.43
N LYS A 306 13.25 9.26 -12.43
CA LYS A 306 13.13 10.20 -13.56
C LYS A 306 12.91 9.50 -14.89
N VAL A 307 11.65 9.26 -15.22
CA VAL A 307 11.24 8.63 -16.49
C VAL A 307 11.29 9.68 -17.61
N THR A 308 12.40 9.69 -18.36
CA THR A 308 12.65 10.68 -19.43
C THR A 308 11.89 10.41 -20.74
N SER A 309 11.34 9.21 -20.92
CA SER A 309 10.37 8.90 -21.97
C SER A 309 9.54 7.67 -21.58
N THR A 310 8.27 7.73 -21.95
CA THR A 310 7.23 6.69 -21.78
C THR A 310 7.37 5.50 -22.74
N HIS A 311 8.18 5.60 -23.80
CA HIS A 311 8.31 4.56 -24.84
C HIS A 311 9.52 3.64 -24.70
N VAL A 312 10.39 3.88 -23.72
CA VAL A 312 11.56 3.04 -23.44
C VAL A 312 11.46 2.47 -22.04
N THR A 313 12.17 1.38 -21.78
CA THR A 313 12.33 0.88 -20.41
C THR A 313 13.24 1.83 -19.64
N HIS A 314 12.77 2.35 -18.52
CA HIS A 314 13.56 3.11 -17.56
C HIS A 314 13.98 2.20 -16.39
N GLU A 315 15.15 2.44 -15.80
CA GLU A 315 15.64 1.68 -14.66
C GLU A 315 16.49 2.54 -13.71
N ASP A 316 16.07 2.65 -12.46
CA ASP A 316 16.84 3.23 -11.35
C ASP A 316 17.11 2.15 -10.28
N ILE A 317 18.22 2.28 -9.55
CA ILE A 317 18.60 1.35 -8.46
C ILE A 317 19.13 2.15 -7.28
N PHE A 318 18.48 1.99 -6.12
CA PHE A 318 18.84 2.65 -4.87
C PHE A 318 19.37 1.62 -3.87
N ALA A 319 20.47 1.90 -3.17
CA ALA A 319 20.99 1.02 -2.13
C ALA A 319 20.30 1.30 -0.79
N GLY A 320 20.03 0.25 -0.02
CA GLY A 320 19.43 0.36 1.32
C GLY A 320 19.99 -0.69 2.28
N ALA A 321 19.73 -0.49 3.57
CA ALA A 321 20.09 -1.44 4.63
C ALA A 321 18.96 -1.49 5.66
N ALA A 322 18.29 -2.64 5.76
CA ALA A 322 17.22 -2.84 6.72
C ALA A 322 17.80 -3.33 8.05
N ILE A 323 17.53 -2.57 9.12
CA ILE A 323 17.93 -2.90 10.48
C ILE A 323 17.11 -4.10 10.98
N ALA A 324 17.71 -4.96 11.82
CA ALA A 324 17.03 -6.16 12.31
C ALA A 324 15.76 -5.78 13.11
N PHE A 325 14.65 -6.46 12.82
CA PHE A 325 13.33 -6.19 13.40
C PHE A 325 12.81 -4.76 13.14
N ALA A 326 13.19 -4.16 12.01
CA ALA A 326 12.81 -2.80 11.61
C ALA A 326 12.22 -2.74 10.19
N ALA A 327 11.84 -1.54 9.76
CA ALA A 327 11.17 -1.24 8.51
C ALA A 327 11.81 -0.01 7.83
N HIS A 328 12.80 -0.25 6.96
CA HIS A 328 13.62 0.79 6.34
C HIS A 328 12.78 1.68 5.39
N PRO A 329 12.66 3.00 5.63
CA PRO A 329 11.74 3.89 4.91
C PRO A 329 12.38 4.50 3.67
N MET A 330 11.69 4.41 2.53
CA MET A 330 12.10 5.00 1.25
C MET A 330 10.91 5.69 0.59
N LEU A 331 11.05 6.98 0.27
CA LEU A 331 10.05 7.74 -0.48
C LEU A 331 10.52 7.93 -1.92
N LEU A 332 9.72 7.46 -2.88
CA LEU A 332 10.05 7.51 -4.31
C LEU A 332 9.28 8.64 -4.99
N SER A 333 9.89 9.83 -5.06
CA SER A 333 9.36 10.93 -5.87
C SER A 333 9.46 10.58 -7.36
N LEU A 334 8.48 11.02 -8.16
CA LEU A 334 8.37 10.67 -9.57
C LEU A 334 8.40 11.92 -10.44
N SER A 335 9.20 11.87 -11.51
CA SER A 335 9.12 12.82 -12.61
C SER A 335 8.97 12.03 -13.91
N VAL A 336 7.84 12.20 -14.60
CA VAL A 336 7.60 11.64 -15.94
C VAL A 336 7.63 12.76 -16.97
N THR A 337 8.41 12.57 -18.03
CA THR A 337 8.33 13.39 -19.24
C THR A 337 7.53 12.60 -20.29
N PRO A 338 6.23 12.88 -20.49
CA PRO A 338 5.48 12.28 -21.60
C PRO A 338 6.11 12.65 -22.93
N THR A 339 6.06 11.72 -23.88
CA THR A 339 6.78 11.92 -25.15
C THR A 339 5.99 12.89 -26.05
N PRO A 340 6.60 13.98 -26.57
CA PRO A 340 5.88 14.95 -27.41
C PRO A 340 5.24 14.32 -28.66
N ASP A 341 4.11 14.89 -29.10
CA ASP A 341 3.35 14.51 -30.30
C ASP A 341 2.78 13.07 -30.31
N THR A 342 2.58 12.47 -29.14
CA THR A 342 2.02 11.11 -28.99
C THR A 342 0.56 11.12 -28.56
N GLN A 343 -0.16 10.01 -28.76
CA GLN A 343 -1.52 9.89 -28.23
C GLN A 343 -1.44 9.61 -26.72
N PRO A 344 -2.36 10.14 -25.88
CA PRO A 344 -2.33 9.87 -24.44
C PRO A 344 -2.30 8.39 -24.07
N ALA A 345 -2.98 7.55 -24.86
CA ALA A 345 -2.99 6.09 -24.76
C ALA A 345 -1.61 5.42 -24.87
N ASP A 346 -0.63 6.06 -25.53
CA ASP A 346 0.72 5.54 -25.70
C ASP A 346 1.68 5.96 -24.57
N ASN A 347 1.26 6.85 -23.65
CA ASN A 347 2.08 7.34 -22.54
C ASN A 347 1.87 6.56 -21.23
N VAL A 348 1.10 5.47 -21.23
CA VAL A 348 0.89 4.64 -20.04
C VAL A 348 2.09 3.71 -19.83
N VAL A 349 2.59 3.65 -18.60
CA VAL A 349 3.72 2.78 -18.22
C VAL A 349 3.35 1.83 -17.09
N LEU A 350 3.94 0.64 -17.09
CA LEU A 350 3.93 -0.27 -15.96
C LEU A 350 5.15 0.01 -15.09
N ALA A 351 4.93 0.48 -13.87
CA ALA A 351 5.96 0.58 -12.84
C ALA A 351 6.12 -0.77 -12.13
N THR A 352 7.36 -1.21 -11.95
CA THR A 352 7.76 -2.32 -11.08
C THR A 352 8.72 -1.78 -10.04
N VAL A 353 8.46 -2.02 -8.76
CA VAL A 353 9.38 -1.73 -7.65
C VAL A 353 9.73 -3.05 -6.98
N GLU A 354 11.02 -3.38 -6.91
CA GLU A 354 11.52 -4.71 -6.55
C GLU A 354 12.76 -4.62 -5.64
N VAL A 355 12.80 -5.42 -4.58
CA VAL A 355 13.99 -5.59 -3.73
C VAL A 355 14.87 -6.68 -4.33
N ILE A 356 16.07 -6.30 -4.80
CA ILE A 356 17.04 -7.20 -5.43
C ILE A 356 18.37 -7.23 -4.66
N GLY A 357 19.14 -8.31 -4.85
CA GLY A 357 20.50 -8.43 -4.31
C GLY A 357 20.58 -8.34 -2.79
N ALA A 358 19.50 -8.73 -2.09
CA ALA A 358 19.45 -8.71 -0.64
C ALA A 358 20.31 -9.81 -0.02
N SER A 359 21.00 -9.48 1.07
CA SER A 359 21.82 -10.42 1.85
C SER A 359 20.99 -11.49 2.59
N ASP A 360 19.75 -11.15 2.96
CA ASP A 360 18.77 -12.09 3.51
C ASP A 360 17.38 -11.84 2.89
N ALA A 361 17.20 -12.23 1.63
CA ALA A 361 15.94 -12.06 0.91
C ALA A 361 14.76 -12.84 1.55
N ALA A 362 15.04 -13.90 2.32
CA ALA A 362 13.99 -14.74 2.91
C ALA A 362 13.25 -14.04 4.05
N SER A 363 13.94 -13.17 4.80
CA SER A 363 13.40 -12.41 5.94
C SER A 363 13.00 -10.97 5.61
N LEU A 364 13.08 -10.55 4.34
CA LEU A 364 12.61 -9.24 3.89
C LEU A 364 11.15 -9.27 3.37
N VAL A 365 10.40 -8.20 3.62
CA VAL A 365 9.07 -7.95 3.03
C VAL A 365 8.99 -6.51 2.54
N LEU A 366 8.51 -6.31 1.31
CA LEU A 366 8.21 -4.99 0.75
C LEU A 366 6.79 -4.56 1.14
N VAL A 367 6.67 -3.38 1.74
CA VAL A 367 5.41 -2.69 2.07
C VAL A 367 5.33 -1.44 1.20
N ARG A 368 4.15 -1.15 0.63
CA ARG A 368 3.88 0.05 -0.17
C ARG A 368 2.59 0.70 0.31
N GLU A 369 2.67 1.97 0.73
CA GLU A 369 1.55 2.66 1.38
C GLU A 369 0.91 1.73 2.42
N HIS A 370 -0.41 1.68 2.49
CA HIS A 370 -1.16 0.96 3.52
C HIS A 370 -1.34 -0.55 3.24
N ARG A 371 -0.48 -1.16 2.40
CA ARG A 371 -0.52 -2.60 2.10
C ARG A 371 0.86 -3.25 1.91
N LEU A 372 0.89 -4.58 2.01
CA LEU A 372 2.01 -5.37 1.50
C LEU A 372 2.10 -5.25 -0.02
N ALA A 373 3.29 -5.42 -0.58
CA ALA A 373 3.50 -5.59 -2.01
C ALA A 373 2.78 -6.85 -2.56
N ARG A 374 2.42 -6.84 -3.85
CA ARG A 374 1.70 -7.96 -4.52
C ARG A 374 2.48 -9.28 -4.42
N GLU A 375 3.78 -9.23 -4.61
CA GLU A 375 4.73 -10.31 -4.34
C GLU A 375 5.62 -9.89 -3.15
N LYS A 376 6.12 -10.85 -2.35
CA LYS A 376 6.83 -10.57 -1.07
C LYS A 376 7.89 -9.45 -1.15
N LEU A 377 8.60 -9.36 -2.28
CA LEU A 377 9.67 -8.39 -2.53
C LEU A 377 9.40 -7.47 -3.74
N ARG A 378 8.22 -7.53 -4.36
CA ARG A 378 7.95 -6.86 -5.63
C ARG A 378 6.51 -6.36 -5.74
N ASP A 379 6.35 -5.09 -6.09
CA ASP A 379 5.06 -4.47 -6.39
C ASP A 379 5.00 -3.96 -7.82
N VAL A 380 3.80 -3.99 -8.42
CA VAL A 380 3.58 -3.68 -9.83
C VAL A 380 2.24 -2.97 -10.01
N PHE A 381 2.25 -1.87 -10.78
CA PHE A 381 1.07 -1.01 -11.01
C PHE A 381 1.25 -0.14 -12.26
N LEU A 382 0.15 0.26 -12.90
CA LEU A 382 0.16 1.22 -14.00
C LEU A 382 0.29 2.66 -13.49
N VAL A 383 0.91 3.51 -14.29
CA VAL A 383 0.97 4.96 -14.13
C VAL A 383 0.60 5.60 -15.46
N ASP A 384 -0.29 6.59 -15.41
CA ASP A 384 -0.56 7.48 -16.54
C ASP A 384 0.60 8.47 -16.67
N GLY A 385 1.39 8.38 -17.76
CA GLY A 385 2.50 9.30 -17.98
C GLY A 385 2.09 10.69 -18.46
N ASN A 386 0.81 10.93 -18.78
CA ASN A 386 0.30 12.25 -19.14
C ASN A 386 -0.05 13.10 -17.90
N ASP A 387 -0.50 12.44 -16.83
CA ASP A 387 -0.96 13.02 -15.57
C ASP A 387 -0.41 12.17 -14.40
N ALA A 388 0.92 12.09 -14.33
CA ALA A 388 1.60 11.24 -13.37
C ALA A 388 1.54 11.86 -11.95
N PRO A 389 1.36 11.04 -10.89
CA PRO A 389 1.49 11.53 -9.52
C PRO A 389 2.93 12.00 -9.24
N ASP A 390 3.09 12.94 -8.31
CA ASP A 390 4.41 13.47 -7.88
C ASP A 390 5.30 12.39 -7.21
N GLU A 391 4.76 11.21 -6.92
CA GLU A 391 5.44 10.08 -6.28
C GLU A 391 4.92 8.71 -6.77
N LEU A 392 5.81 7.71 -6.79
CA LEU A 392 5.47 6.28 -6.90
C LEU A 392 5.03 5.67 -5.57
N GLY A 393 5.16 6.44 -4.48
CA GLY A 393 4.70 6.13 -3.14
C GLY A 393 5.80 5.95 -2.09
N PHE A 394 5.35 5.76 -0.87
CA PHE A 394 6.14 5.48 0.32
C PHE A 394 6.28 3.97 0.55
N TYR A 395 7.51 3.50 0.50
CA TYR A 395 7.88 2.10 0.66
C TYR A 395 8.58 1.89 2.00
N ARG A 396 8.33 0.73 2.62
CA ARG A 396 9.13 0.24 3.73
C ARG A 396 9.64 -1.17 3.41
N VAL A 397 10.93 -1.38 3.56
CA VAL A 397 11.55 -2.71 3.48
C VAL A 397 11.67 -3.24 4.90
N VAL A 398 10.75 -4.13 5.26
CA VAL A 398 10.63 -4.73 6.59
C VAL A 398 11.56 -5.93 6.69
N TYR A 399 12.32 -6.02 7.78
CA TYR A 399 13.27 -7.11 8.02
C TYR A 399 12.95 -7.83 9.33
N THR A 400 12.55 -9.09 9.21
CA THR A 400 12.13 -9.95 10.33
C THR A 400 12.98 -11.22 10.36
N PRO A 401 14.29 -11.13 10.67
CA PRO A 401 15.18 -12.29 10.68
C PRO A 401 14.88 -13.23 11.84
N MET A 402 15.65 -14.32 11.98
CA MET A 402 15.59 -15.13 13.19
C MET A 402 16.04 -14.31 14.43
N PRO A 403 15.48 -14.58 15.63
CA PRO A 403 15.72 -13.76 16.83
C PRO A 403 17.19 -13.56 17.26
N ASP A 404 18.08 -14.45 16.85
CA ASP A 404 19.52 -14.42 17.12
C ASP A 404 20.33 -13.52 16.15
N ILE A 405 19.70 -13.01 15.09
CA ILE A 405 20.34 -12.18 14.07
C ILE A 405 20.13 -10.70 14.37
N THR A 406 21.23 -9.98 14.61
CA THR A 406 21.25 -8.53 14.83
C THR A 406 21.87 -7.74 13.67
N THR A 407 22.50 -8.41 12.70
CA THR A 407 23.17 -7.76 11.56
C THR A 407 22.14 -7.22 10.55
N PRO A 408 22.22 -5.93 10.15
CA PRO A 408 21.33 -5.38 9.12
C PRO A 408 21.44 -6.11 7.77
N ALA A 409 20.31 -6.30 7.10
CA ALA A 409 20.25 -6.82 5.74
C ALA A 409 20.48 -5.70 4.71
N SER A 410 21.61 -5.73 4.02
CA SER A 410 21.84 -4.92 2.82
C SER A 410 20.94 -5.37 1.67
N PHE A 411 20.42 -4.42 0.90
CA PHE A 411 19.58 -4.68 -0.27
C PHE A 411 19.70 -3.55 -1.31
N LYS A 412 19.09 -3.74 -2.48
CA LYS A 412 18.87 -2.67 -3.47
C LYS A 412 17.40 -2.61 -3.87
N LEU A 413 16.80 -1.43 -3.85
CA LEU A 413 15.47 -1.18 -4.40
C LEU A 413 15.62 -0.79 -5.87
N LYS A 414 15.18 -1.67 -6.77
CA LYS A 414 15.14 -1.45 -8.21
C LYS A 414 13.77 -0.94 -8.61
N VAL A 415 13.76 0.19 -9.32
CA VAL A 415 12.55 0.73 -9.95
C VAL A 415 12.72 0.57 -11.46
N ARG A 416 11.77 -0.08 -12.12
CA ARG A 416 11.75 -0.24 -13.57
C ARG A 416 10.40 0.19 -14.10
N THR A 417 10.36 1.09 -15.09
CA THR A 417 9.13 1.34 -15.86
C THR A 417 9.27 0.76 -17.26
N ARG A 418 8.15 0.32 -17.85
CA ARG A 418 8.10 -0.13 -19.25
C ARG A 418 6.79 0.31 -19.93
N PRO A 419 6.78 0.53 -21.25
CA PRO A 419 5.58 0.99 -21.96
C PRO A 419 4.47 -0.06 -21.93
N VAL A 420 3.23 0.40 -21.84
CA VAL A 420 2.02 -0.41 -22.02
C VAL A 420 1.18 0.21 -23.12
N SER A 421 0.73 -0.59 -24.08
CA SER A 421 -0.15 -0.13 -25.15
C SER A 421 -1.45 -0.90 -25.20
N PHE A 422 -2.54 -0.14 -25.32
CA PHE A 422 -3.89 -0.66 -25.46
C PHE A 422 -4.28 -0.57 -26.94
N GLU A 423 -4.65 -1.70 -27.52
CA GLU A 423 -4.93 -1.83 -28.95
C GLU A 423 -6.37 -2.34 -29.13
N PRO A 424 -7.35 -1.43 -29.29
CA PRO A 424 -8.72 -1.79 -29.60
C PRO A 424 -8.85 -2.64 -30.87
N PRO A 425 -9.89 -3.48 -30.96
CA PRO A 425 -10.17 -4.27 -32.16
C PRO A 425 -10.46 -3.36 -33.37
N SER A 426 -10.30 -3.90 -34.58
CA SER A 426 -10.60 -3.21 -35.85
C SER A 426 -12.10 -2.89 -36.04
N CYS A 427 -12.96 -3.54 -35.27
CA CYS A 427 -14.40 -3.36 -35.25
C CYS A 427 -14.96 -3.81 -33.89
N PHE A 428 -16.00 -3.10 -33.43
CA PHE A 428 -16.87 -3.53 -32.34
C PHE A 428 -18.23 -3.90 -32.95
N GLN A 429 -18.91 -4.92 -32.42
CA GLN A 429 -20.23 -5.34 -32.89
C GLN A 429 -21.24 -5.32 -31.74
N ALA A 430 -22.44 -4.81 -31.99
CA ALA A 430 -23.50 -4.75 -30.99
C ALA A 430 -23.86 -6.16 -30.47
N GLY A 431 -23.90 -6.32 -29.15
CA GLY A 431 -24.20 -7.58 -28.47
C GLY A 431 -23.09 -8.64 -28.49
N GLN A 432 -21.92 -8.38 -29.12
CA GLN A 432 -20.82 -9.35 -29.19
C GLN A 432 -19.59 -8.91 -28.36
N PRO A 433 -18.97 -9.83 -27.59
CA PRO A 433 -17.76 -9.52 -26.84
C PRO A 433 -16.57 -9.27 -27.78
N SER A 434 -15.86 -8.18 -27.55
CA SER A 434 -14.66 -7.79 -28.30
C SER A 434 -13.50 -7.51 -27.33
N GLU A 435 -12.38 -8.21 -27.47
CA GLU A 435 -11.21 -8.06 -26.60
C GLU A 435 -10.31 -6.90 -27.05
N ILE A 436 -9.86 -6.08 -26.10
CA ILE A 436 -8.80 -5.08 -26.31
C ILE A 436 -7.46 -5.74 -26.03
N SER A 437 -6.60 -5.81 -27.05
CA SER A 437 -5.26 -6.37 -26.89
C SER A 437 -4.39 -5.41 -26.05
N VAL A 438 -3.79 -5.91 -24.98
CA VAL A 438 -2.88 -5.12 -24.12
C VAL A 438 -1.46 -5.68 -24.25
N THR A 439 -0.57 -4.89 -24.83
CA THR A 439 0.86 -5.23 -24.95
C THR A 439 1.65 -4.54 -23.86
N GLY A 440 2.64 -5.22 -23.28
CA GLY A 440 3.46 -4.69 -22.18
C GLY A 440 2.87 -4.93 -20.78
N LEU A 441 1.75 -5.65 -20.67
CA LEU A 441 1.12 -6.04 -19.41
C LEU A 441 0.55 -7.46 -19.50
N ALA A 442 0.99 -8.36 -18.63
CA ALA A 442 0.41 -9.70 -18.53
C ALA A 442 -0.93 -9.68 -17.77
N ASP A 443 -1.75 -10.72 -17.94
CA ASP A 443 -3.02 -10.83 -17.23
C ASP A 443 -2.80 -10.92 -15.72
N GLY A 444 -3.53 -10.10 -14.96
CA GLY A 444 -3.39 -10.02 -13.51
C GLY A 444 -2.06 -9.45 -12.99
N GLU A 445 -1.17 -8.92 -13.85
CA GLU A 445 0.12 -8.36 -13.41
C GLU A 445 -0.06 -7.06 -12.58
N ALA A 446 -1.04 -6.23 -12.93
CA ALA A 446 -1.46 -5.04 -12.18
C ALA A 446 -2.99 -4.97 -12.09
N ASP A 447 -3.51 -4.43 -10.98
CA ASP A 447 -4.94 -4.34 -10.62
C ASP A 447 -5.46 -2.91 -10.43
N ASN A 448 -4.59 -1.90 -10.41
CA ASN A 448 -4.96 -0.50 -10.22
C ASN A 448 -5.58 0.15 -11.48
N TRP A 449 -6.18 -0.61 -12.38
CA TRP A 449 -6.71 -0.12 -13.65
C TRP A 449 -7.90 -0.92 -14.16
N ARG A 450 -8.67 -0.32 -15.07
CA ARG A 450 -9.86 -0.92 -15.69
C ARG A 450 -10.27 -0.15 -16.94
N PHE A 451 -10.85 -0.83 -17.93
CA PHE A 451 -11.52 -0.13 -19.02
C PHE A 451 -12.85 0.48 -18.57
N LYS A 452 -13.25 1.57 -19.23
CA LYS A 452 -14.56 2.22 -19.13
C LYS A 452 -15.11 2.46 -20.52
N THR A 453 -16.43 2.40 -20.64
CA THR A 453 -17.15 2.74 -21.87
C THR A 453 -18.50 3.37 -21.56
N ASP A 454 -19.07 4.07 -22.54
CA ASP A 454 -20.39 4.70 -22.51
C ASP A 454 -21.48 3.88 -23.26
N ASN A 455 -21.09 2.87 -24.03
CA ASN A 455 -22.01 2.01 -24.78
C ASN A 455 -21.63 0.54 -24.60
N GLY A 456 -22.20 -0.13 -23.59
CA GLY A 456 -21.99 -1.55 -23.34
C GLY A 456 -21.55 -1.87 -21.92
N VAL A 457 -21.02 -3.08 -21.75
CA VAL A 457 -20.42 -3.58 -20.50
C VAL A 457 -18.96 -3.95 -20.70
N VAL A 458 -18.19 -3.88 -19.61
CA VAL A 458 -16.76 -4.24 -19.57
C VAL A 458 -16.59 -5.42 -18.62
N ASP A 459 -15.85 -6.44 -19.06
CA ASP A 459 -15.38 -7.54 -18.23
C ASP A 459 -13.89 -7.80 -18.50
N GLY A 460 -13.03 -7.46 -17.54
CA GLY A 460 -11.58 -7.51 -17.69
C GLY A 460 -11.08 -6.71 -18.90
N ARG A 461 -10.61 -7.42 -19.94
CA ARG A 461 -10.14 -6.84 -21.21
C ARG A 461 -11.20 -6.80 -22.33
N THR A 462 -12.37 -7.36 -22.07
CA THR A 462 -13.45 -7.53 -23.04
C THR A 462 -14.48 -6.41 -22.88
N ILE A 463 -14.93 -5.86 -24.00
CA ILE A 463 -16.06 -4.94 -24.07
C ILE A 463 -17.15 -5.58 -24.92
N THR A 464 -18.38 -5.59 -24.42
CA THR A 464 -19.58 -6.01 -25.16
C THR A 464 -20.46 -4.79 -25.38
N PRO A 465 -20.44 -4.17 -26.58
CA PRO A 465 -21.26 -3.00 -26.90
C PRO A 465 -22.76 -3.31 -26.80
N ALA A 466 -23.56 -2.36 -26.31
CA ALA A 466 -25.00 -2.56 -26.17
C ALA A 466 -25.79 -2.25 -27.45
N SER A 467 -25.34 -1.26 -28.23
CA SER A 467 -26.07 -0.74 -29.39
C SER A 467 -25.15 -0.33 -30.55
N PRO A 468 -25.62 -0.32 -31.80
CA PRO A 468 -24.87 0.19 -32.95
C PRO A 468 -24.61 1.70 -32.84
N GLY A 469 -23.60 2.19 -33.56
CA GLY A 469 -23.28 3.62 -33.62
C GLY A 469 -21.84 3.90 -33.16
N LYS A 470 -21.67 4.68 -32.09
CA LYS A 470 -20.36 4.99 -31.51
C LYS A 470 -20.18 4.36 -30.14
N ILE A 471 -18.93 4.07 -29.79
CA ILE A 471 -18.49 3.66 -28.46
C ILE A 471 -17.22 4.44 -28.11
N ASN A 472 -17.21 5.13 -26.97
CA ASN A 472 -16.01 5.73 -26.42
C ASN A 472 -15.38 4.74 -25.44
N VAL A 473 -14.05 4.60 -25.49
CA VAL A 473 -13.31 3.70 -24.62
C VAL A 473 -12.16 4.44 -23.97
N SER A 474 -12.03 4.29 -22.65
CA SER A 474 -10.93 4.84 -21.87
C SER A 474 -10.40 3.83 -20.85
N VAL A 475 -9.18 4.07 -20.39
CA VAL A 475 -8.57 3.38 -19.25
C VAL A 475 -8.69 4.30 -18.04
N GLU A 476 -9.28 3.82 -16.95
CA GLU A 476 -9.26 4.49 -15.65
C GLU A 476 -8.16 3.85 -14.81
N ILE A 477 -7.21 4.65 -14.32
CA ILE A 477 -6.07 4.20 -13.51
C ILE A 477 -6.20 4.84 -12.12
N ASP A 478 -6.17 4.00 -11.09
CA ASP A 478 -6.11 4.42 -9.70
C ASP A 478 -4.66 4.74 -9.33
N SER A 479 -4.43 5.91 -8.74
CA SER A 479 -3.14 6.34 -8.20
C SER A 479 -2.58 5.31 -7.21
N PRO A 480 -1.26 5.05 -7.20
CA PRO A 480 -0.65 4.18 -6.19
C PRO A 480 -0.77 4.75 -4.76
N ILE A 481 -1.06 6.05 -4.63
CA ILE A 481 -0.98 6.84 -3.40
C ILE A 481 -2.30 6.79 -2.62
N THR A 482 -2.32 5.99 -1.55
CA THR A 482 -3.50 5.83 -0.67
C THR A 482 -3.40 6.61 0.64
N ARG A 483 -2.42 7.51 0.80
CA ARG A 483 -2.26 8.30 2.04
C ARG A 483 -3.21 9.48 2.16
N GLY A 484 -3.80 9.62 3.35
CA GLY A 484 -4.44 10.86 3.77
C GLY A 484 -3.44 11.89 4.26
N GLN A 485 -3.87 13.15 4.36
CA GLN A 485 -3.12 14.21 5.05
C GLN A 485 -3.06 14.00 6.58
N THR A 486 -4.02 13.24 7.13
CA THR A 486 -4.09 12.87 8.54
C THR A 486 -4.68 11.46 8.70
N GLY A 487 -4.29 10.79 9.79
CA GLY A 487 -4.82 9.48 10.18
C GLY A 487 -4.18 8.28 9.49
N ILE A 488 -4.39 7.10 10.08
CA ILE A 488 -3.83 5.82 9.62
C ILE A 488 -4.73 5.07 8.60
N THR A 489 -5.91 5.61 8.31
CA THR A 489 -6.86 5.02 7.37
C THR A 489 -6.48 5.38 5.93
N PRO A 490 -6.40 4.43 4.99
CA PRO A 490 -6.14 4.74 3.60
C PRO A 490 -7.27 5.62 3.01
N LYS A 491 -6.92 6.67 2.27
CA LYS A 491 -7.88 7.38 1.42
C LYS A 491 -8.23 6.54 0.20
N ALA A 492 -9.36 6.84 -0.44
CA ALA A 492 -9.61 6.38 -1.79
C ALA A 492 -8.53 6.94 -2.73
N PRO A 493 -7.97 6.13 -3.65
CA PRO A 493 -6.98 6.61 -4.60
C PRO A 493 -7.61 7.62 -5.56
N ASP A 494 -6.86 8.68 -5.87
CA ASP A 494 -7.20 9.60 -6.96
C ASP A 494 -7.13 8.86 -8.30
N LYS A 495 -7.87 9.32 -9.31
CA LYS A 495 -8.07 8.59 -10.57
C LYS A 495 -7.72 9.43 -11.78
N THR A 496 -6.87 8.89 -12.64
CA THR A 496 -6.64 9.44 -13.98
C THR A 496 -7.44 8.67 -15.01
N ARG A 497 -7.70 9.29 -16.16
CA ARG A 497 -8.50 8.71 -17.24
C ARG A 497 -7.86 8.98 -18.59
N VAL A 498 -7.37 7.90 -19.21
CA VAL A 498 -6.70 7.93 -20.51
C VAL A 498 -7.69 7.53 -21.60
N GLU A 499 -8.06 8.46 -22.47
CA GLU A 499 -8.93 8.17 -23.62
C GLU A 499 -8.18 7.34 -24.67
N LEU A 500 -8.75 6.19 -25.04
CA LEU A 500 -8.29 5.39 -26.18
C LEU A 500 -8.92 5.86 -27.49
N GLY A 501 -10.12 6.45 -27.42
CA GLY A 501 -10.79 7.10 -28.55
C GLY A 501 -12.25 6.70 -28.72
N SER A 502 -12.78 7.03 -29.91
CA SER A 502 -14.16 6.80 -30.31
C SER A 502 -14.24 5.87 -31.51
N PHE A 503 -14.87 4.71 -31.33
CA PHE A 503 -14.91 3.62 -32.29
C PHE A 503 -16.32 3.44 -32.86
N ASP A 504 -16.42 2.86 -34.06
CA ASP A 504 -17.71 2.49 -34.65
C ASP A 504 -18.15 1.11 -34.16
N VAL A 505 -19.43 1.01 -33.78
CA VAL A 505 -20.10 -0.25 -33.44
C VAL A 505 -21.00 -0.65 -34.60
N ALA A 506 -20.65 -1.77 -35.24
CA ALA A 506 -21.47 -2.39 -36.28
C ALA A 506 -22.78 -2.94 -35.69
N ALA A 507 -23.85 -2.90 -36.49
CA ALA A 507 -25.14 -3.43 -36.06
C ALA A 507 -25.18 -4.96 -36.11
N ASP A 508 -24.86 -5.52 -37.28
CA ASP A 508 -25.06 -6.94 -37.55
C ASP A 508 -23.73 -7.68 -37.75
N ASP A 509 -22.77 -7.11 -38.48
CA ASP A 509 -21.49 -7.77 -38.79
C ASP A 509 -20.35 -6.77 -39.05
N CYS A 510 -19.14 -7.17 -38.68
CA CYS A 510 -17.88 -6.46 -38.85
C CYS A 510 -17.27 -6.68 -40.25
N MET A 511 -18.03 -6.35 -41.29
CA MET A 511 -17.62 -6.55 -42.67
C MET A 511 -16.47 -5.62 -43.07
N VAL A 512 -15.56 -6.12 -43.91
CA VAL A 512 -14.46 -5.35 -44.49
C VAL A 512 -14.55 -5.43 -46.01
N ARG A 513 -14.62 -4.29 -46.69
CA ARG A 513 -14.60 -4.23 -48.16
C ARG A 513 -13.26 -3.71 -48.66
N LEU A 514 -12.64 -4.47 -49.54
CA LEU A 514 -11.41 -4.17 -50.26
C LEU A 514 -11.73 -3.96 -51.74
N THR A 515 -11.33 -2.81 -52.30
CA THR A 515 -11.43 -2.51 -53.73
C THR A 515 -10.05 -2.39 -54.34
N ILE A 516 -9.77 -3.12 -55.43
CA ILE A 516 -8.52 -3.07 -56.20
C ILE A 516 -8.88 -2.98 -57.69
N GLY A 517 -8.62 -1.83 -58.31
CA GLY A 517 -9.12 -1.55 -59.66
C GLY A 517 -10.64 -1.65 -59.73
N ASP A 518 -11.15 -2.50 -60.64
CA ASP A 518 -12.58 -2.79 -60.77
C ASP A 518 -13.08 -3.95 -59.87
N ALA A 519 -12.19 -4.66 -59.16
CA ALA A 519 -12.57 -5.75 -58.28
C ALA A 519 -12.98 -5.22 -56.90
N VAL A 520 -14.14 -5.64 -56.40
CA VAL A 520 -14.69 -5.30 -55.09
C VAL A 520 -14.89 -6.59 -54.30
N MET A 521 -14.16 -6.72 -53.19
CA MET A 521 -14.15 -7.90 -52.34
C MET A 521 -14.69 -7.55 -50.95
N THR A 522 -15.80 -8.14 -50.51
CA THR A 522 -16.41 -7.87 -49.20
C THR A 522 -16.33 -9.13 -48.34
N TYR A 523 -15.56 -9.06 -47.25
CA TYR A 523 -15.49 -10.07 -46.19
C TYR A 523 -16.68 -9.95 -45.24
N VAL A 524 -17.27 -11.08 -44.89
CA VAL A 524 -18.38 -11.26 -43.93
C VAL A 524 -17.83 -12.10 -42.77
N ALA A 525 -18.04 -11.69 -41.52
CA ALA A 525 -17.55 -12.43 -40.35
C ALA A 525 -18.56 -13.44 -39.80
N ASP A 526 -19.87 -13.18 -39.93
CA ASP A 526 -20.92 -14.19 -39.68
C ASP A 526 -20.92 -15.26 -40.78
N GLY A 527 -20.35 -16.43 -40.45
CA GLY A 527 -20.05 -17.48 -41.43
C GLY A 527 -18.90 -17.03 -42.33
N PRO A 528 -17.63 -17.13 -41.90
CA PRO A 528 -16.51 -16.42 -42.53
C PRO A 528 -16.32 -16.75 -44.02
N PHE A 529 -16.69 -15.80 -44.87
CA PHE A 529 -16.50 -15.85 -46.32
C PHE A 529 -16.22 -14.47 -46.92
N THR A 530 -15.70 -14.43 -48.15
CA THR A 530 -15.56 -13.21 -48.96
C THR A 530 -16.34 -13.32 -50.26
N GLN A 531 -17.20 -12.34 -50.53
CA GLN A 531 -17.76 -12.10 -51.86
C GLN A 531 -16.76 -11.28 -52.70
N SER A 532 -16.46 -11.71 -53.92
CA SER A 532 -15.72 -10.94 -54.92
C SER A 532 -16.61 -10.67 -56.13
N ALA A 533 -16.76 -9.40 -56.49
CA ALA A 533 -17.54 -8.92 -57.62
C ALA A 533 -16.72 -7.95 -58.47
N VAL A 534 -17.13 -7.75 -59.72
CA VAL A 534 -16.56 -6.71 -60.59
C VAL A 534 -17.53 -5.55 -60.69
N LYS A 535 -17.03 -4.32 -60.51
CA LYS A 535 -17.83 -3.10 -60.54
C LYS A 535 -18.66 -3.02 -61.83
N GLY A 536 -19.96 -2.77 -61.68
CA GLY A 536 -20.90 -2.71 -62.80
C GLY A 536 -21.37 -4.06 -63.35
N ARG A 537 -20.94 -5.21 -62.78
CA ARG A 537 -21.46 -6.54 -63.12
C ARG A 537 -22.36 -7.08 -62.01
N SER A 538 -23.33 -7.91 -62.39
CA SER A 538 -24.21 -8.65 -61.47
C SER A 538 -23.65 -10.03 -61.08
N GLU A 539 -22.49 -10.40 -61.61
CA GLU A 539 -21.77 -11.65 -61.35
C GLU A 539 -20.88 -11.52 -60.11
N ALA A 540 -20.90 -12.52 -59.23
CA ALA A 540 -20.07 -12.57 -58.04
C ALA A 540 -19.59 -14.00 -57.72
N ILE A 541 -18.37 -14.13 -57.21
CA ILE A 541 -17.78 -15.38 -56.73
C ILE A 541 -17.62 -15.26 -55.20
N TYR A 542 -17.96 -16.31 -54.47
CA TYR A 542 -17.90 -16.37 -53.02
C TYR A 542 -16.90 -17.42 -52.61
N TYR A 543 -16.08 -17.09 -51.61
CA TYR A 543 -14.97 -17.92 -51.12
C TYR A 543 -15.14 -18.13 -49.62
N SER A 544 -15.34 -19.37 -49.17
CA SER A 544 -15.20 -19.75 -47.76
C SER A 544 -13.91 -20.57 -47.57
N LYS A 545 -13.56 -20.93 -46.33
CA LYS A 545 -12.32 -21.69 -46.05
C LYS A 545 -12.21 -23.02 -46.83
N SER A 546 -13.34 -23.64 -47.19
CA SER A 546 -13.41 -24.97 -47.80
C SER A 546 -14.35 -25.10 -49.01
N ASP A 547 -15.07 -24.03 -49.40
CA ASP A 547 -16.03 -24.07 -50.50
C ASP A 547 -16.00 -22.80 -51.37
N ILE A 548 -16.52 -22.91 -52.60
CA ILE A 548 -16.70 -21.82 -53.57
C ILE A 548 -18.13 -21.87 -54.10
N ALA A 549 -18.78 -20.69 -54.17
CA ALA A 549 -20.07 -20.51 -54.82
C ALA A 549 -19.99 -19.40 -55.88
N VAL A 550 -20.81 -19.48 -56.92
CA VAL A 550 -20.87 -18.48 -58.00
C VAL A 550 -22.31 -18.04 -58.19
N TRP A 551 -22.52 -16.71 -58.26
CA TRP A 551 -23.79 -16.08 -58.56
C TRP A 551 -23.74 -15.45 -59.96
N ARG A 552 -24.71 -15.79 -60.81
CA ARG A 552 -24.89 -15.25 -62.16
C ARG A 552 -26.38 -15.12 -62.50
N GLY A 553 -27.05 -14.13 -61.89
CA GLY A 553 -28.52 -14.02 -61.94
C GLY A 553 -29.27 -15.14 -61.21
N GLY A 554 -28.54 -15.98 -60.48
CA GLY A 554 -28.97 -17.17 -59.76
C GLY A 554 -27.73 -17.89 -59.21
N TRP A 555 -27.92 -18.78 -58.23
CA TRP A 555 -26.82 -19.62 -57.71
C TRP A 555 -26.48 -20.71 -58.72
N MET A 556 -25.23 -20.75 -59.17
CA MET A 556 -24.76 -21.73 -60.14
C MET A 556 -24.56 -23.10 -59.48
N PRO A 557 -25.15 -24.19 -60.00
CA PRO A 557 -24.83 -25.54 -59.54
C PRO A 557 -23.41 -25.91 -59.98
N LEU A 558 -22.48 -25.97 -59.03
CA LEU A 558 -21.10 -26.40 -59.26
C LEU A 558 -20.92 -27.84 -58.76
N PRO A 559 -20.57 -28.81 -59.63
CA PRO A 559 -20.19 -30.17 -59.22
C PRO A 559 -19.07 -30.17 -58.18
N ALA A 560 -19.01 -31.19 -57.33
CA ALA A 560 -18.02 -31.27 -56.26
C ALA A 560 -16.58 -31.29 -56.82
N GLU A 561 -16.35 -31.98 -57.93
CA GLU A 561 -15.08 -32.03 -58.65
C GLU A 561 -14.71 -30.65 -59.22
N ALA A 562 -15.69 -29.90 -59.74
CA ALA A 562 -15.47 -28.55 -60.26
C ALA A 562 -15.15 -27.55 -59.14
N LYS A 563 -15.85 -27.63 -58.00
CA LYS A 563 -15.52 -26.85 -56.79
C LYS A 563 -14.09 -27.13 -56.33
N GLN A 564 -13.73 -28.41 -56.18
CA GLN A 564 -12.38 -28.85 -55.80
C GLN A 564 -11.31 -28.46 -56.83
N MET A 565 -11.64 -28.46 -58.13
CA MET A 565 -10.75 -27.98 -59.19
C MET A 565 -10.56 -26.46 -59.14
N MET A 566 -11.62 -25.67 -58.92
CA MET A 566 -11.52 -24.22 -58.77
C MET A 566 -10.69 -23.85 -57.54
N ILE A 567 -11.00 -24.47 -56.39
CA ILE A 567 -10.20 -24.49 -55.16
C ILE A 567 -8.71 -24.72 -55.53
N ARG A 568 -8.36 -25.87 -56.11
CA ARG A 568 -6.97 -26.18 -56.46
C ARG A 568 -6.35 -25.22 -57.49
N MET A 569 -7.10 -24.71 -58.47
CA MET A 569 -6.57 -23.76 -59.45
C MET A 569 -6.20 -22.42 -58.81
N PHE A 570 -7.01 -21.93 -57.86
CA PHE A 570 -6.69 -20.74 -57.08
C PHE A 570 -5.62 -20.99 -55.99
N PHE A 571 -5.27 -22.25 -55.66
CA PHE A 571 -4.31 -22.59 -54.60
C PHE A 571 -2.98 -23.23 -55.08
N GLN A 572 -2.87 -23.74 -56.31
CA GLN A 572 -1.65 -24.40 -56.83
C GLN A 572 -0.97 -23.67 -58.00
N LYS A 573 -1.55 -22.59 -58.52
CA LYS A 573 -0.88 -21.75 -59.52
C LYS A 573 -0.95 -20.28 -59.11
N ASN A 574 0.23 -19.74 -58.86
CA ASN A 574 0.49 -18.37 -58.44
C ASN A 574 0.16 -17.40 -59.61
N GLN A 575 -1.13 -17.18 -59.91
CA GLN A 575 -1.58 -16.02 -60.69
C GLN A 575 -1.57 -14.74 -59.84
N PHE A 576 -1.41 -14.88 -58.52
CA PHE A 576 -1.06 -13.83 -57.58
C PHE A 576 0.43 -13.92 -57.13
N THR A 577 1.35 -14.36 -58.01
CA THR A 577 2.81 -14.23 -57.77
C THR A 577 3.21 -12.81 -57.37
N GLY A 578 2.55 -11.81 -57.98
CA GLY A 578 2.73 -10.39 -57.62
C GLY A 578 2.36 -10.05 -56.16
N LEU A 579 1.57 -10.89 -55.48
CA LEU A 579 1.26 -10.76 -54.05
C LEU A 579 2.15 -11.58 -53.12
N GLU A 580 2.82 -12.64 -53.61
CA GLU A 580 3.92 -13.27 -52.87
C GLU A 580 5.16 -12.35 -52.83
N THR A 581 5.42 -11.59 -53.91
CA THR A 581 6.44 -10.52 -53.99
C THR A 581 6.05 -9.22 -53.27
N LEU A 582 5.13 -9.27 -52.30
CA LEU A 582 4.82 -8.18 -51.37
C LEU A 582 5.40 -8.43 -49.96
N GLY A 583 6.13 -9.53 -49.76
CA GLY A 583 6.41 -10.08 -48.43
C GLY A 583 5.14 -10.26 -47.59
N ALA A 584 3.99 -10.53 -48.23
CA ALA A 584 2.67 -10.25 -47.66
C ALA A 584 2.22 -11.19 -46.53
N LEU A 585 2.74 -12.40 -46.46
CA LEU A 585 2.34 -13.44 -45.49
C LEU A 585 3.56 -14.28 -45.11
N SER A 586 3.71 -14.60 -43.83
CA SER A 586 4.83 -15.42 -43.33
C SER A 586 4.38 -16.82 -42.91
N GLY A 587 5.00 -17.85 -43.50
CA GLY A 587 5.08 -19.21 -42.94
C GLY A 587 3.78 -20.00 -42.91
N ASP A 588 2.89 -19.69 -41.97
CA ASP A 588 1.82 -20.59 -41.51
C ASP A 588 0.40 -20.14 -41.92
N GLU A 589 0.19 -18.84 -42.20
CA GLU A 589 -1.12 -18.27 -42.59
C GLU A 589 -1.62 -18.75 -43.97
N VAL A 590 -0.75 -19.32 -44.80
CA VAL A 590 -1.06 -19.77 -46.17
C VAL A 590 -1.75 -21.16 -46.19
N SER A 591 -2.03 -21.75 -45.01
CA SER A 591 -2.71 -23.04 -44.85
C SER A 591 -4.25 -22.96 -44.99
N GLY A 592 -4.73 -22.38 -46.11
CA GLY A 592 -6.16 -22.34 -46.43
C GLY A 592 -6.53 -21.41 -47.59
N ASN A 593 -7.83 -21.27 -47.86
CA ASN A 593 -8.34 -20.36 -48.89
C ASN A 593 -8.14 -18.88 -48.47
N PHE A 594 -6.99 -18.28 -48.79
CA PHE A 594 -6.71 -16.88 -48.48
C PHE A 594 -7.76 -15.91 -49.04
N MET A 595 -8.34 -16.21 -50.22
CA MET A 595 -9.41 -15.38 -50.81
C MET A 595 -10.64 -15.25 -49.91
N ALA A 596 -10.88 -16.23 -49.02
CA ALA A 596 -12.01 -16.20 -48.08
C ALA A 596 -11.86 -15.14 -46.98
N VAL A 597 -10.63 -14.68 -46.68
CA VAL A 597 -10.32 -13.73 -45.61
C VAL A 597 -9.52 -12.50 -46.07
N MET A 598 -9.12 -12.43 -47.35
CA MET A 598 -8.21 -11.40 -47.90
C MET A 598 -8.54 -9.95 -47.48
N PRO A 599 -9.80 -9.45 -47.55
CA PRO A 599 -10.10 -8.07 -47.15
C PRO A 599 -9.77 -7.79 -45.68
N LYS A 600 -10.12 -8.73 -44.78
CA LYS A 600 -9.81 -8.66 -43.36
C LYS A 600 -8.30 -8.76 -43.13
N ALA A 601 -7.63 -9.76 -43.72
CA ALA A 601 -6.21 -10.00 -43.54
C ALA A 601 -5.35 -8.79 -43.97
N PHE A 602 -5.67 -8.15 -45.09
CA PHE A 602 -4.96 -6.94 -45.52
C PHE A 602 -5.32 -5.71 -44.69
N SER A 603 -6.58 -5.54 -44.26
CA SER A 603 -6.94 -4.49 -43.31
C SER A 603 -6.14 -4.60 -42.02
N GLU A 604 -5.99 -5.81 -41.49
CA GLU A 604 -5.21 -6.08 -40.28
C GLU A 604 -3.71 -5.87 -40.53
N ARG A 605 -3.13 -6.42 -41.62
CA ARG A 605 -1.71 -6.24 -41.97
C ARG A 605 -1.33 -4.76 -42.11
N PHE A 606 -2.12 -3.98 -42.84
CA PHE A 606 -1.84 -2.56 -43.09
C PHE A 606 -2.46 -1.61 -42.04
N SER A 607 -2.96 -2.14 -40.91
CA SER A 607 -3.37 -1.31 -39.76
C SER A 607 -2.18 -0.67 -39.07
N TRP A 608 -2.38 0.51 -38.47
CA TRP A 608 -1.34 1.19 -37.68
C TRP A 608 -0.80 0.32 -36.55
N ARG A 609 -1.67 -0.50 -35.94
CA ARG A 609 -1.33 -1.52 -34.92
C ARG A 609 -0.14 -2.39 -35.32
N ASN A 610 -0.11 -2.81 -36.58
CA ASN A 610 0.97 -3.64 -37.13
C ASN A 610 2.10 -2.77 -37.72
N LEU A 611 1.76 -1.71 -38.45
CA LEU A 611 2.76 -0.86 -39.12
C LEU A 611 3.62 -0.03 -38.15
N LYS A 612 3.18 0.26 -36.92
CA LYS A 612 4.01 0.96 -35.91
C LYS A 612 5.27 0.21 -35.50
N LYS A 613 5.33 -1.11 -35.76
CA LYS A 613 6.48 -1.98 -35.50
C LYS A 613 7.46 -2.07 -36.68
N THR A 614 7.15 -1.44 -37.81
CA THR A 614 8.01 -1.43 -39.02
C THR A 614 9.07 -0.31 -38.96
N ARG A 615 9.88 -0.15 -40.01
CA ARG A 615 10.76 1.01 -40.18
C ARG A 615 10.13 2.01 -41.15
N GLY A 616 10.13 3.28 -40.78
CA GLY A 616 9.79 4.36 -41.71
C GLY A 616 10.86 4.50 -42.81
N VAL A 617 10.52 5.20 -43.90
CA VAL A 617 11.43 5.38 -45.06
C VAL A 617 12.79 5.97 -44.67
N ASN A 618 12.83 6.81 -43.63
CA ASN A 618 14.05 7.44 -43.11
C ASN A 618 14.87 6.53 -42.17
N GLY A 619 14.55 5.23 -42.09
CA GLY A 619 15.23 4.25 -41.22
C GLY A 619 14.85 4.32 -39.73
N GLY A 620 14.26 5.41 -39.27
CA GLY A 620 13.73 5.59 -37.92
C GLY A 620 12.35 4.97 -37.68
N ALA A 621 11.81 5.20 -36.48
CA ALA A 621 10.45 4.78 -36.14
C ALA A 621 9.40 5.46 -37.06
N PRO A 622 8.38 4.73 -37.53
CA PRO A 622 7.33 5.29 -38.37
C PRO A 622 6.52 6.31 -37.57
N LYS A 623 6.23 7.47 -38.18
CA LYS A 623 5.37 8.51 -37.60
C LYS A 623 4.16 8.72 -38.49
N LEU A 624 2.99 8.80 -37.87
CA LEU A 624 1.76 9.25 -38.53
C LEU A 624 1.80 10.77 -38.71
N ILE A 625 1.51 11.24 -39.91
CA ILE A 625 1.29 12.67 -40.21
C ILE A 625 -0.18 12.92 -40.52
N SER A 626 -0.68 14.14 -40.25
CA SER A 626 -2.05 14.52 -40.63
C SER A 626 -2.23 14.46 -42.15
N ALA A 627 -3.33 13.89 -42.62
CA ALA A 627 -3.59 13.69 -44.04
C ALA A 627 -5.05 14.00 -44.41
N PRO A 628 -5.33 14.51 -45.64
CA PRO A 628 -6.69 14.65 -46.12
C PRO A 628 -7.34 13.25 -46.25
N CYS A 629 -8.58 13.12 -45.79
CA CYS A 629 -9.33 11.88 -45.99
C CYS A 629 -9.74 11.71 -47.46
N PRO A 630 -9.50 10.55 -48.10
CA PRO A 630 -9.82 10.32 -49.52
C PRO A 630 -11.31 10.45 -49.88
N ASP A 631 -12.19 10.35 -48.90
CA ASP A 631 -13.64 10.47 -48.98
C ASP A 631 -14.17 11.82 -48.44
N GLY A 632 -13.30 12.78 -48.15
CA GLY A 632 -13.69 14.08 -47.58
C GLY A 632 -14.03 14.07 -46.09
N GLY A 633 -13.80 12.94 -45.40
CA GLY A 633 -13.92 12.84 -43.94
C GLY A 633 -12.91 13.68 -43.15
N ARG A 634 -12.85 13.47 -41.83
CA ARG A 634 -11.90 14.13 -40.92
C ARG A 634 -11.08 13.12 -40.11
N GLY A 635 -9.92 13.56 -39.61
CA GLY A 635 -9.09 12.78 -38.68
C GLY A 635 -8.19 11.72 -39.33
N CYS A 636 -8.09 11.69 -40.65
CA CYS A 636 -7.18 10.79 -41.33
C CYS A 636 -5.71 11.17 -41.09
N THR A 637 -4.87 10.14 -41.04
CA THR A 637 -3.41 10.29 -40.97
C THR A 637 -2.77 9.42 -42.04
N SER A 638 -1.53 9.70 -42.44
CA SER A 638 -0.78 8.85 -43.35
C SER A 638 0.59 8.46 -42.80
N LEU A 639 1.12 7.38 -43.37
CA LEU A 639 2.47 6.88 -43.20
C LEU A 639 3.02 6.50 -44.58
N VAL A 640 4.33 6.62 -44.77
CA VAL A 640 5.04 5.85 -45.80
C VAL A 640 6.03 4.95 -45.07
N PHE A 641 6.02 3.66 -45.36
CA PHE A 641 6.96 2.68 -44.81
C PHE A 641 7.63 1.91 -45.95
N LEU A 642 8.75 1.24 -45.65
CA LEU A 642 9.45 0.40 -46.62
C LEU A 642 9.03 -1.06 -46.46
N MET A 643 8.59 -1.68 -47.56
CA MET A 643 8.31 -3.10 -47.67
C MET A 643 9.17 -3.66 -48.81
N GLU A 644 10.13 -4.53 -48.49
CA GLU A 644 11.07 -5.13 -49.47
C GLU A 644 11.82 -4.11 -50.35
N GLY A 645 12.06 -2.90 -49.82
CA GLY A 645 12.71 -1.79 -50.52
C GLY A 645 11.76 -0.86 -51.29
N ILE A 646 10.48 -1.22 -51.40
CA ILE A 646 9.44 -0.42 -52.04
C ILE A 646 8.79 0.50 -50.99
N SER A 647 8.61 1.79 -51.33
CA SER A 647 7.88 2.75 -50.52
C SER A 647 6.38 2.51 -50.65
N VAL A 648 5.69 2.25 -49.53
CA VAL A 648 4.26 1.97 -49.48
C VAL A 648 3.53 3.06 -48.69
N PRO A 649 2.87 4.01 -49.38
CA PRO A 649 1.97 4.96 -48.75
C PRO A 649 0.71 4.28 -48.20
N VAL A 650 0.37 4.60 -46.95
CA VAL A 650 -0.88 4.18 -46.30
C VAL A 650 -1.56 5.41 -45.72
N THR A 651 -2.83 5.61 -46.07
CA THR A 651 -3.71 6.58 -45.41
C THR A 651 -4.69 5.81 -44.53
N PHE A 652 -4.78 6.21 -43.27
CA PHE A 652 -5.62 5.60 -42.24
C PHE A 652 -6.84 6.48 -41.94
N ASP A 653 -7.93 5.87 -41.46
CA ASP A 653 -9.05 6.58 -40.85
C ASP A 653 -8.76 7.07 -39.43
N ALA A 654 -9.76 7.71 -38.80
CA ALA A 654 -9.66 8.19 -37.42
C ALA A 654 -9.43 7.08 -36.38
N GLN A 655 -9.78 5.82 -36.69
CA GLN A 655 -9.55 4.62 -35.88
C GLN A 655 -8.25 3.89 -36.24
N LYS A 656 -7.40 4.51 -37.06
CA LYS A 656 -6.09 4.01 -37.49
C LYS A 656 -6.13 2.69 -38.27
N ARG A 657 -7.27 2.40 -38.89
CA ARG A 657 -7.45 1.32 -39.88
C ARG A 657 -7.07 1.84 -41.26
N PRO A 658 -6.51 1.04 -42.18
CA PRO A 658 -6.17 1.52 -43.51
C PRO A 658 -7.46 1.94 -44.25
N LYS A 659 -7.38 3.02 -45.02
CA LYS A 659 -8.41 3.48 -45.97
C LYS A 659 -7.92 3.36 -47.40
N VAL A 660 -6.65 3.69 -47.64
CA VAL A 660 -5.97 3.50 -48.93
C VAL A 660 -4.55 3.03 -48.64
N VAL A 661 -4.13 1.96 -49.30
CA VAL A 661 -2.74 1.50 -49.37
C VAL A 661 -2.35 1.54 -50.84
N THR A 662 -1.37 2.35 -51.20
CA THR A 662 -0.86 2.38 -52.58
C THR A 662 0.37 1.48 -52.65
N PHE A 663 0.30 0.42 -53.45
CA PHE A 663 1.42 -0.48 -53.70
C PHE A 663 1.69 -0.60 -55.20
N ASP A 664 2.93 -0.40 -55.63
CA ASP A 664 3.38 -0.47 -57.03
C ASP A 664 2.44 0.27 -58.02
N GLY A 665 2.02 1.49 -57.65
CA GLY A 665 1.10 2.32 -58.43
C GLY A 665 -0.38 1.92 -58.36
N HIS A 666 -0.74 0.84 -57.67
CA HIS A 666 -2.12 0.39 -57.49
C HIS A 666 -2.69 0.76 -56.12
N ASP A 667 -3.86 1.41 -56.10
CA ASP A 667 -4.62 1.68 -54.88
C ASP A 667 -5.42 0.44 -54.44
N MET A 668 -5.14 -0.04 -53.23
CA MET A 668 -6.02 -0.91 -52.45
C MET A 668 -6.85 -0.03 -51.51
N ARG A 669 -8.17 0.04 -51.73
CA ARG A 669 -9.08 0.89 -50.95
C ARG A 669 -9.91 0.05 -49.98
N PHE A 670 -10.03 0.51 -48.75
CA PHE A 670 -10.70 -0.19 -47.66
C PHE A 670 -11.89 0.61 -47.15
N GLU A 671 -13.03 -0.06 -47.03
CA GLU A 671 -14.25 0.43 -46.38
C GLU A 671 -14.60 -0.53 -45.22
N TYR A 672 -15.26 0.02 -44.19
CA TYR A 672 -15.74 -0.71 -43.00
C TYR A 672 -17.21 -0.40 -42.78
N GLY A 673 -18.01 -1.39 -42.44
CA GLY A 673 -19.44 -1.21 -42.21
C GLY A 673 -20.22 -2.51 -42.36
N THR A 674 -21.47 -2.39 -42.80
CA THR A 674 -22.36 -3.52 -43.06
C THR A 674 -22.98 -3.33 -44.44
N TRP A 675 -23.03 -4.40 -45.23
CA TRP A 675 -23.60 -4.39 -46.58
C TRP A 675 -24.48 -5.61 -46.81
N ASP A 676 -25.47 -5.47 -47.70
CA ASP A 676 -26.27 -6.61 -48.17
C ASP A 676 -25.41 -7.53 -49.07
N VAL A 677 -24.86 -8.58 -48.45
CA VAL A 677 -24.08 -9.63 -49.11
C VAL A 677 -24.89 -10.92 -49.10
N ARG A 678 -25.23 -11.42 -50.29
CA ARG A 678 -26.02 -12.66 -50.43
C ARG A 678 -25.26 -13.85 -49.85
N ARG A 679 -25.82 -14.51 -48.84
CA ARG A 679 -25.28 -15.75 -48.27
C ARG A 679 -25.52 -16.93 -49.24
N PRO A 680 -24.48 -17.71 -49.63
CA PRO A 680 -24.66 -18.90 -50.45
C PRO A 680 -25.53 -19.96 -49.76
N PRO A 681 -26.31 -20.78 -50.51
CA PRO A 681 -27.17 -21.78 -49.91
C PRO A 681 -26.36 -22.86 -49.18
N GLY A 682 -26.60 -23.03 -47.89
CA GLY A 682 -25.90 -24.00 -47.04
C GLY A 682 -24.57 -23.52 -46.45
N TRP A 683 -24.28 -22.21 -46.50
CA TRP A 683 -23.19 -21.56 -45.76
C TRP A 683 -23.75 -20.75 -44.58
#